data_AF-A0A4R4S6I0-F1
#
_entry.id   AF-A0A4R4S6I0-F1
#
_cell.length_a   1.000
_cell.length_b   1.000
_cell.length_c   1.000
_cell.angle_alpha   90.00
_cell.angle_beta   90.00
_cell.angle_gamma   90.00
#
_symmetry.space_group_name_H-M   'P 1'
#
loop_
_entity.id
_entity.type
_entity.pdbx_description
1 polymer ?
#
loop_
_entity_poly.entity_id
_entity_poly.type
_entity_poly.pdbx_seq_one_letter_code
_entity_poly.pdbx_strand_id
1 'polypeptide(L)'
;MTGGRVIVIGNGMVGQRFTEALRARDTERRWQVTVLAEERRPAYDRVRLSAFFDGVSAEELNLHTPDDGVELRLGEPATAIDRERRVVVTATGEHPYDAVVLATGSYPFVPPVAGRDLPGVFVYRTLDDLEAIREHARGRSVGAVIGGGLLGLEAANALRLLGLTTHVIEFAPRLMPVQVDEAGGAMLRRYVEELGVSTHLGVATTALRPGPDGGVTALELSDGRTVDAELVVVAAGIRPRDELARSAGLELGPRGGVLVDAACRTGDERIWAVGECAAVDGVCHGLVAPGYATAEVVADRLLGGAATFPGADTATKLKLLGVDVASFGDAHGTTEGSLDVTFTDPATRSYAKLVLSDDAKTLLGGVLVGDASAYPTLRASVGGPLPAAPLALLAPAGGAGAGASALPGSAQVCSCNAVTRDDIDAAIAGGCADVPALKACTRAGTSCGSCVPMLKQLLDAAGVKQSTALCEHFDLSRQELFDVVRVRGIRTFSRLIAEHGRGRGCDICKPVVASILASLGTGHVLDGERASLQDTNDAYLANLQRDGSYSVVPRIPGGEITPEKLIVIGQVAQEFKLYTKITGGQRIDLFGARVDQLPQIWRRLVDAGFESGHAYGKALRTVKSCVGETWCRYGVQDSVGLAVALELRYRGLRAPHKIKSAVSGCARECAEARSKDFGIIATDGGWNLYVGGNGGFRPRHADLFATDLATEELIPLIDRFLMYYIRTADRLQRTAAWIEAMEGGLDHLRAVIVDDSLGLCAELEAEMARHVAAYSDEWRDVLDDPERLRRFTSFVNAPDVPDPSITFAIERGQPVPAGRARPVTASAAPDGEAPARRRQPVTLGLPEVRR
;
A
#
# COMPACT_ATOMS: atom_id res chain seq x y z
N MET A 1 -8.88 -43.62 11.53
CA MET A 1 -7.87 -44.02 10.52
C MET A 1 -6.56 -43.34 10.92
N THR A 2 -5.40 -44.01 10.84
CA THR A 2 -4.10 -43.47 11.31
C THR A 2 -3.06 -43.27 10.21
N GLY A 3 -3.45 -43.47 8.94
CA GLY A 3 -2.60 -43.32 7.74
C GLY A 3 -3.34 -43.84 6.49
N GLY A 4 -2.83 -43.52 5.30
CA GLY A 4 -3.44 -43.91 4.02
C GLY A 4 -3.32 -42.84 2.93
N ARG A 5 -4.21 -42.91 1.94
CA ARG A 5 -4.35 -41.91 0.87
C ARG A 5 -5.44 -40.89 1.22
N VAL A 6 -5.07 -39.61 1.24
CA VAL A 6 -6.03 -38.51 1.39
C VAL A 6 -6.12 -37.70 0.11
N ILE A 7 -7.34 -37.57 -0.40
CA ILE A 7 -7.65 -36.74 -1.56
C ILE A 7 -8.28 -35.43 -1.08
N VAL A 8 -7.64 -34.30 -1.40
CA VAL A 8 -8.15 -32.97 -1.12
C VAL A 8 -8.76 -32.41 -2.39
N ILE A 9 -10.05 -32.09 -2.38
CA ILE A 9 -10.75 -31.54 -3.54
C ILE A 9 -10.88 -30.02 -3.35
N GLY A 10 -10.03 -29.27 -4.04
CA GLY A 10 -9.94 -27.81 -3.98
C GLY A 10 -8.62 -27.32 -3.37
N ASN A 11 -7.89 -26.47 -4.11
CA ASN A 11 -6.65 -25.83 -3.66
C ASN A 11 -6.83 -24.32 -3.47
N GLY A 12 -7.93 -23.91 -2.80
CA GLY A 12 -8.07 -22.55 -2.31
C GLY A 12 -7.26 -22.31 -1.04
N MET A 13 -7.38 -21.12 -0.43
CA MET A 13 -6.70 -20.78 0.83
C MET A 13 -6.91 -21.85 1.92
N VAL A 14 -8.13 -22.36 2.06
CA VAL A 14 -8.48 -23.36 3.08
C VAL A 14 -7.92 -24.75 2.74
N GLY A 15 -7.97 -25.15 1.46
CA GLY A 15 -7.39 -26.43 1.02
C GLY A 15 -5.87 -26.47 1.22
N GLN A 16 -5.17 -25.39 0.85
CA GLN A 16 -3.75 -25.22 1.12
C GLN A 16 -3.45 -25.24 2.63
N ARG A 17 -4.28 -24.56 3.44
CA ARG A 17 -4.11 -24.59 4.90
C ARG A 17 -4.29 -26.00 5.48
N PHE A 18 -5.28 -26.76 5.01
CA PHE A 18 -5.45 -28.15 5.43
C PHE A 18 -4.20 -28.97 5.11
N THR A 19 -3.68 -28.85 3.89
CA THR A 19 -2.46 -29.54 3.47
C THR A 19 -1.28 -29.17 4.38
N GLU A 20 -1.00 -27.89 4.59
CA GLU A 20 0.08 -27.43 5.49
C GLU A 20 -0.08 -27.96 6.92
N ALA A 21 -1.29 -27.88 7.45
CA ALA A 21 -1.63 -28.31 8.80
C ALA A 21 -1.44 -29.82 8.99
N LEU A 22 -1.85 -30.63 8.00
CA LEU A 22 -1.65 -32.07 8.03
C LEU A 22 -0.16 -32.42 7.91
N ARG A 23 0.56 -31.81 6.95
CA ARG A 23 1.98 -32.08 6.70
C ARG A 23 2.87 -31.68 7.88
N ALA A 24 2.55 -30.59 8.57
CA ALA A 24 3.27 -30.15 9.75
C ALA A 24 3.11 -31.11 10.94
N ARG A 25 1.94 -31.77 11.07
CA ARG A 25 1.63 -32.66 12.20
C ARG A 25 1.94 -34.13 11.93
N ASP A 26 1.85 -34.57 10.67
CA ASP A 26 2.14 -35.94 10.25
C ASP A 26 3.63 -36.15 10.02
N THR A 27 4.42 -36.03 11.08
CA THR A 27 5.90 -36.14 11.06
C THR A 27 6.39 -37.50 10.57
N GLU A 28 5.59 -38.55 10.78
CA GLU A 28 5.84 -39.92 10.30
C GLU A 28 5.44 -40.13 8.83
N ARG A 29 4.83 -39.12 8.18
CA ARG A 29 4.35 -39.18 6.79
C ARG A 29 3.42 -40.37 6.52
N ARG A 30 2.49 -40.62 7.44
CA ARG A 30 1.50 -41.72 7.36
C ARG A 30 0.46 -41.49 6.26
N TRP A 31 0.25 -40.23 5.86
CA TRP A 31 -0.68 -39.85 4.80
C TRP A 31 0.03 -39.44 3.51
N GLN A 32 -0.36 -40.08 2.41
CA GLN A 32 -0.05 -39.63 1.06
C GLN A 32 -1.14 -38.64 0.62
N VAL A 33 -0.75 -37.41 0.30
CA VAL A 33 -1.68 -36.32 0.00
C VAL A 33 -1.72 -36.06 -1.50
N THR A 34 -2.90 -36.17 -2.11
CA THR A 34 -3.15 -35.71 -3.49
C THR A 34 -4.18 -34.59 -3.46
N VAL A 35 -3.85 -33.45 -4.05
CA VAL A 35 -4.72 -32.28 -4.13
C VAL A 35 -5.21 -32.15 -5.57
N LEU A 36 -6.52 -32.22 -5.77
CA LEU A 36 -7.18 -32.04 -7.06
C LEU A 36 -7.75 -30.61 -7.13
N ALA A 37 -7.29 -29.81 -8.07
CA ALA A 37 -7.69 -28.41 -8.21
C ALA A 37 -8.29 -28.14 -9.60
N GLU A 38 -9.48 -27.55 -9.62
CA GLU A 38 -10.13 -27.07 -10.86
C GLU A 38 -9.34 -25.93 -11.51
N GLU A 39 -8.78 -25.02 -10.70
CA GLU A 39 -8.00 -23.90 -11.21
C GLU A 39 -6.62 -24.34 -11.68
N ARG A 40 -6.11 -23.66 -12.72
CA ARG A 40 -4.79 -23.91 -13.32
C ARG A 40 -3.64 -23.28 -12.53
N ARG A 41 -3.95 -22.58 -11.45
CA ARG A 41 -3.00 -21.87 -10.59
C ARG A 41 -2.99 -22.52 -9.20
N PRO A 42 -1.83 -22.60 -8.53
CA PRO A 42 -1.76 -22.95 -7.12
C PRO A 42 -2.56 -21.99 -6.24
N ALA A 43 -2.79 -22.36 -4.98
CA ALA A 43 -3.48 -21.54 -4.00
C ALA A 43 -2.89 -20.12 -3.90
N TYR A 44 -3.76 -19.12 -3.87
CA TYR A 44 -3.42 -17.70 -3.71
C TYR A 44 -4.38 -17.01 -2.74
N ASP A 45 -3.97 -15.84 -2.25
CA ASP A 45 -4.72 -15.04 -1.29
C ASP A 45 -5.92 -14.38 -1.95
N ARG A 46 -7.09 -15.00 -1.78
CA ARG A 46 -8.36 -14.46 -2.30
C ARG A 46 -8.87 -13.25 -1.55
N VAL A 47 -8.45 -13.06 -0.30
CA VAL A 47 -8.84 -11.89 0.52
C VAL A 47 -8.14 -10.63 0.00
N ARG A 48 -6.98 -10.78 -0.67
CA ARG A 48 -6.21 -9.68 -1.24
C ARG A 48 -6.37 -9.51 -2.76
N LEU A 49 -7.40 -10.10 -3.37
CA LEU A 49 -7.63 -10.02 -4.82
C LEU A 49 -7.73 -8.58 -5.34
N SER A 50 -8.32 -7.66 -4.58
CA SER A 50 -8.42 -6.25 -4.96
C SER A 50 -7.05 -5.58 -5.18
N ALA A 51 -6.00 -6.04 -4.50
CA ALA A 51 -4.65 -5.52 -4.66
C ALA A 51 -4.04 -5.81 -6.05
N PHE A 52 -4.62 -6.74 -6.81
CA PHE A 52 -4.23 -7.00 -8.20
C PHE A 52 -4.38 -5.76 -9.09
N PHE A 53 -5.43 -4.97 -8.86
CA PHE A 53 -5.65 -3.71 -9.60
C PHE A 53 -4.74 -2.57 -9.12
N ASP A 54 -4.11 -2.72 -7.95
CA ASP A 54 -3.09 -1.81 -7.42
C ASP A 54 -1.66 -2.19 -7.87
N GLY A 55 -1.52 -3.21 -8.73
CA GLY A 55 -0.26 -3.63 -9.34
C GLY A 55 0.42 -4.82 -8.67
N VAL A 56 -0.20 -5.45 -7.67
CA VAL A 56 0.29 -6.71 -7.08
C VAL A 56 0.15 -7.84 -8.09
N SER A 57 1.23 -8.59 -8.29
CA SER A 57 1.28 -9.72 -9.23
C SER A 57 0.62 -10.98 -8.65
N ALA A 58 0.26 -11.92 -9.52
CA ALA A 58 -0.25 -13.23 -9.11
C ALA A 58 0.77 -14.00 -8.23
N GLU A 59 2.07 -13.80 -8.48
CA GLU A 59 3.14 -14.41 -7.68
C GLU A 59 3.18 -13.84 -6.25
N GLU A 60 2.98 -12.54 -6.08
CA GLU A 60 2.90 -11.91 -4.75
C GLU A 60 1.64 -12.29 -3.97
N LEU A 61 0.63 -12.85 -4.63
CA LEU A 61 -0.57 -13.41 -4.01
C LEU A 61 -0.45 -14.93 -3.76
N ASN A 62 0.61 -15.59 -4.26
CA ASN A 62 0.81 -17.02 -4.14
C ASN A 62 0.94 -17.42 -2.66
N LEU A 63 0.15 -18.42 -2.24
CA LEU A 63 0.20 -19.03 -0.91
C LEU A 63 0.78 -20.45 -0.93
N HIS A 64 0.97 -21.01 -2.13
CA HIS A 64 1.45 -22.37 -2.24
C HIS A 64 2.93 -22.46 -1.88
N THR A 65 3.22 -23.34 -0.92
CA THR A 65 4.59 -23.76 -0.59
C THR A 65 4.81 -25.17 -1.13
N PRO A 66 5.79 -25.41 -2.02
CA PRO A 66 6.08 -26.75 -2.53
C PRO A 66 6.45 -27.74 -1.39
N ASP A 67 5.87 -28.95 -1.42
CA ASP A 67 6.19 -30.06 -0.51
C ASP A 67 6.27 -31.37 -1.33
N ASP A 68 7.42 -32.05 -1.30
CA ASP A 68 7.65 -33.30 -2.04
C ASP A 68 6.69 -34.45 -1.62
N GLY A 69 6.05 -34.34 -0.46
CA GLY A 69 5.03 -35.27 0.03
C GLY A 69 3.60 -34.96 -0.40
N VAL A 70 3.40 -33.92 -1.21
CA VAL A 70 2.09 -33.49 -1.71
C VAL A 70 2.06 -33.52 -3.22
N GLU A 71 1.14 -34.28 -3.78
CA GLU A 71 0.90 -34.34 -5.21
C GLU A 71 -0.20 -33.33 -5.59
N LEU A 72 0.20 -32.18 -6.15
CA LEU A 72 -0.73 -31.14 -6.60
C LEU A 72 -1.08 -31.30 -8.09
N ARG A 73 -2.36 -31.54 -8.39
CA ARG A 73 -2.92 -31.68 -9.73
C ARG A 73 -3.78 -30.45 -10.09
N LEU A 74 -3.18 -29.50 -10.81
CA LEU A 74 -3.85 -28.27 -11.26
C LEU A 74 -4.61 -28.48 -12.58
N GLY A 75 -5.75 -27.79 -12.74
CA GLY A 75 -6.61 -27.94 -13.91
C GLY A 75 -7.30 -29.30 -14.01
N GLU A 76 -7.40 -30.03 -12.90
CA GLU A 76 -7.97 -31.37 -12.80
C GLU A 76 -9.14 -31.37 -11.81
N PRO A 77 -10.34 -30.92 -12.23
CA PRO A 77 -11.52 -30.93 -11.37
C PRO A 77 -11.99 -32.36 -11.08
N ALA A 78 -12.32 -32.63 -9.82
CA ALA A 78 -13.07 -33.83 -9.46
C ALA A 78 -14.51 -33.71 -9.97
N THR A 79 -15.01 -34.76 -10.62
CA THR A 79 -16.34 -34.79 -11.25
C THR A 79 -17.32 -35.72 -10.54
N ALA A 80 -16.83 -36.72 -9.80
CA ALA A 80 -17.66 -37.62 -9.00
C ALA A 80 -16.87 -38.22 -7.83
N ILE A 81 -17.59 -38.68 -6.80
CA ILE A 81 -17.06 -39.48 -5.70
C ILE A 81 -17.84 -40.78 -5.65
N ASP A 82 -17.17 -41.89 -5.96
CA ASP A 82 -17.75 -43.22 -5.85
C ASP A 82 -17.41 -43.80 -4.48
N ARG A 83 -18.41 -43.82 -3.59
CA ARG A 83 -18.26 -44.24 -2.20
C ARG A 83 -18.12 -45.76 -2.05
N GLU A 84 -18.68 -46.54 -2.97
CA GLU A 84 -18.61 -48.00 -2.94
C GLU A 84 -17.21 -48.46 -3.35
N ARG A 85 -16.69 -47.91 -4.45
CA ARG A 85 -15.35 -48.22 -4.98
C ARG A 85 -14.24 -47.43 -4.27
N ARG A 86 -14.60 -46.40 -3.50
CA ARG A 86 -13.71 -45.48 -2.78
C ARG A 86 -12.70 -44.80 -3.71
N VAL A 87 -13.23 -44.22 -4.78
CA VAL A 87 -12.43 -43.46 -5.75
C VAL A 87 -13.04 -42.08 -5.98
N VAL A 88 -12.18 -41.08 -6.14
CA VAL A 88 -12.55 -39.77 -6.72
C VAL A 88 -12.28 -39.83 -8.21
N VAL A 89 -13.27 -39.47 -9.02
CA VAL A 89 -13.18 -39.53 -10.48
C VAL A 89 -12.86 -38.15 -11.04
N THR A 90 -11.96 -38.10 -12.00
CA THR A 90 -11.59 -36.91 -12.78
C THR A 90 -11.59 -37.27 -14.27
N ALA A 91 -11.35 -36.29 -15.15
CA ALA A 91 -11.19 -36.56 -16.58
C ALA A 91 -9.91 -37.35 -16.93
N THR A 92 -8.89 -37.31 -16.07
CA THR A 92 -7.58 -37.96 -16.31
C THR A 92 -7.50 -39.35 -15.69
N GLY A 93 -8.39 -39.69 -14.75
CA GLY A 93 -8.46 -41.02 -14.16
C GLY A 93 -9.20 -41.07 -12.82
N GLU A 94 -9.07 -42.23 -12.16
CA GLU A 94 -9.63 -42.50 -10.85
C GLU A 94 -8.55 -42.46 -9.78
N HIS A 95 -8.86 -41.81 -8.66
CA HIS A 95 -7.97 -41.60 -7.52
C HIS A 95 -8.51 -42.33 -6.29
N PRO A 96 -7.96 -43.51 -5.93
CA PRO A 96 -8.42 -44.24 -4.75
C PRO A 96 -8.09 -43.50 -3.46
N TYR A 97 -9.00 -43.54 -2.50
CA TYR A 97 -8.86 -42.81 -1.25
C TYR A 97 -9.14 -43.67 -0.01
N ASP A 98 -8.48 -43.32 1.08
CA ASP A 98 -8.85 -43.73 2.44
C ASP A 98 -9.61 -42.60 3.15
N ALA A 99 -9.30 -41.33 2.80
CA ALA A 99 -10.06 -40.15 3.20
C ALA A 99 -10.23 -39.14 2.06
N VAL A 100 -11.35 -38.43 2.02
CA VAL A 100 -11.60 -37.28 1.14
C VAL A 100 -11.87 -36.04 1.97
N VAL A 101 -11.24 -34.92 1.61
CA VAL A 101 -11.51 -33.61 2.20
C VAL A 101 -12.06 -32.69 1.11
N LEU A 102 -13.33 -32.32 1.25
CA LEU A 102 -14.01 -31.37 0.38
C LEU A 102 -13.64 -29.94 0.82
N ALA A 103 -12.83 -29.27 0.00
CA ALA A 103 -12.41 -27.88 0.18
C ALA A 103 -12.80 -27.05 -1.07
N THR A 104 -13.96 -27.35 -1.64
CA THR A 104 -14.47 -26.80 -2.91
C THR A 104 -14.88 -25.33 -2.80
N GLY A 105 -15.09 -24.82 -1.59
CA GLY A 105 -15.43 -23.43 -1.35
C GLY A 105 -16.82 -23.06 -1.87
N SER A 106 -16.93 -21.91 -2.54
CA SER A 106 -18.19 -21.37 -3.04
C SER A 106 -18.07 -20.80 -4.45
N TYR A 107 -19.21 -20.61 -5.11
CA TYR A 107 -19.33 -19.90 -6.38
C TYR A 107 -20.15 -18.60 -6.23
N PRO A 108 -19.92 -17.58 -7.08
CA PRO A 108 -20.71 -16.36 -7.07
C PRO A 108 -22.18 -16.62 -7.43
N PHE A 109 -23.10 -16.10 -6.62
CA PHE A 109 -24.51 -16.14 -6.94
C PHE A 109 -24.85 -15.06 -7.98
N VAL A 110 -25.36 -15.49 -9.14
CA VAL A 110 -25.84 -14.59 -10.20
C VAL A 110 -27.37 -14.60 -10.19
N PRO A 111 -28.04 -13.48 -9.86
CA PRO A 111 -29.50 -13.39 -9.88
C PRO A 111 -30.08 -13.74 -11.27
N PRO A 112 -31.30 -14.30 -11.35
CA PRO A 112 -31.94 -14.68 -12.60
C PRO A 112 -32.52 -13.45 -13.33
N VAL A 113 -31.65 -12.52 -13.74
CA VAL A 113 -32.01 -11.34 -14.53
C VAL A 113 -31.88 -11.64 -16.02
N ALA A 114 -32.79 -11.10 -16.84
CA ALA A 114 -32.70 -11.24 -18.29
C ALA A 114 -31.39 -10.60 -18.79
N GLY A 115 -30.66 -11.27 -19.67
CA GLY A 115 -29.39 -10.77 -20.21
C GLY A 115 -28.16 -10.99 -19.32
N ARG A 116 -28.26 -11.79 -18.23
CA ARG A 116 -27.11 -12.14 -17.37
C ARG A 116 -25.94 -12.83 -18.08
N ASP A 117 -26.21 -13.48 -19.22
CA ASP A 117 -25.23 -14.24 -20.00
C ASP A 117 -24.67 -13.42 -21.18
N LEU A 118 -24.97 -12.11 -21.25
CA LEU A 118 -24.45 -11.24 -22.30
C LEU A 118 -22.93 -11.05 -22.18
N PRO A 119 -22.20 -10.92 -23.31
CA PRO A 119 -20.81 -10.48 -23.30
C PRO A 119 -20.64 -9.17 -22.52
N GLY A 120 -19.63 -9.12 -21.64
CA GLY A 120 -19.39 -7.97 -20.76
C GLY A 120 -20.01 -8.09 -19.37
N VAL A 121 -20.71 -9.18 -19.06
CA VAL A 121 -21.15 -9.52 -17.71
C VAL A 121 -20.16 -10.51 -17.07
N PHE A 122 -19.60 -10.13 -15.93
CA PHE A 122 -18.57 -10.88 -15.21
C PHE A 122 -18.98 -11.15 -13.76
N VAL A 123 -18.27 -12.07 -13.13
CA VAL A 123 -18.27 -12.27 -11.67
C VAL A 123 -16.91 -11.85 -11.10
N TYR A 124 -16.80 -11.77 -9.78
CA TYR A 124 -15.56 -11.34 -9.10
C TYR A 124 -15.14 -12.37 -8.05
N ARG A 125 -14.27 -13.33 -8.43
CA ARG A 125 -13.89 -14.43 -7.52
C ARG A 125 -12.49 -15.02 -7.72
N THR A 126 -12.02 -15.09 -8.95
CA THR A 126 -10.76 -15.74 -9.34
C THR A 126 -9.83 -14.74 -10.02
N LEU A 127 -8.53 -15.04 -10.08
CA LEU A 127 -7.58 -14.24 -10.88
C LEU A 127 -7.94 -14.24 -12.38
N ASP A 128 -8.49 -15.33 -12.90
CA ASP A 128 -8.98 -15.39 -14.29
C ASP A 128 -10.14 -14.41 -14.51
N ASP A 129 -11.06 -14.27 -13.55
CA ASP A 129 -12.13 -13.26 -13.61
C ASP A 129 -11.55 -11.85 -13.65
N LEU A 130 -10.54 -11.56 -12.82
CA LEU A 130 -9.92 -10.23 -12.76
C LEU A 130 -9.17 -9.88 -14.05
N GLU A 131 -8.47 -10.87 -14.62
CA GLU A 131 -7.81 -10.73 -15.92
C GLU A 131 -8.83 -10.45 -17.03
N ALA A 132 -9.96 -11.17 -17.04
CA ALA A 132 -11.05 -10.98 -18.00
C ALA A 132 -11.72 -9.61 -17.86
N ILE A 133 -12.02 -9.17 -16.64
CA ILE A 133 -12.56 -7.83 -16.34
C ILE A 133 -11.59 -6.75 -16.84
N ARG A 134 -10.30 -6.88 -16.53
CA ARG A 134 -9.26 -5.91 -16.96
C ARG A 134 -9.14 -5.83 -18.48
N GLU A 135 -9.25 -6.97 -19.17
CA GLU A 135 -9.19 -7.01 -20.62
C GLU A 135 -10.44 -6.36 -21.24
N HIS A 136 -11.63 -6.73 -20.77
CA HIS A 136 -12.89 -6.19 -21.29
C HIS A 136 -13.09 -4.71 -21.00
N ALA A 137 -12.51 -4.20 -19.91
CA ALA A 137 -12.55 -2.77 -19.58
C ALA A 137 -11.78 -1.89 -20.58
N ARG A 138 -10.88 -2.45 -21.40
CA ARG A 138 -10.08 -1.66 -22.35
C ARG A 138 -10.97 -1.00 -23.40
N GLY A 139 -10.90 0.32 -23.47
CA GLY A 139 -11.69 1.11 -24.43
C GLY A 139 -13.15 1.28 -24.03
N ARG A 140 -13.53 0.86 -22.81
CA ARG A 140 -14.84 1.12 -22.22
C ARG A 140 -14.75 2.27 -21.23
N SER A 141 -15.89 2.90 -20.98
CA SER A 141 -15.99 4.13 -20.21
C SER A 141 -16.88 4.01 -18.97
N VAL A 142 -17.88 3.13 -19.00
CA VAL A 142 -18.85 2.98 -17.91
C VAL A 142 -18.93 1.52 -17.48
N GLY A 143 -18.88 1.30 -16.16
CA GLY A 143 -19.01 0.00 -15.54
C GLY A 143 -20.02 0.02 -14.39
N ALA A 144 -20.69 -1.09 -14.16
CA ALA A 144 -21.65 -1.25 -13.07
C ALA A 144 -21.37 -2.50 -12.24
N VAL A 145 -21.68 -2.44 -10.94
CA VAL A 145 -21.60 -3.57 -10.02
C VAL A 145 -22.98 -3.84 -9.45
N ILE A 146 -23.44 -5.09 -9.57
CA ILE A 146 -24.68 -5.56 -8.95
C ILE A 146 -24.33 -6.16 -7.59
N GLY A 147 -24.70 -5.45 -6.53
CA GLY A 147 -24.38 -5.75 -5.13
C GLY A 147 -23.48 -4.66 -4.52
N GLY A 148 -23.94 -4.06 -3.43
CA GLY A 148 -23.24 -3.07 -2.60
C GLY A 148 -22.72 -3.64 -1.27
N GLY A 149 -22.52 -4.96 -1.20
CA GLY A 149 -21.82 -5.63 -0.11
C GLY A 149 -20.29 -5.52 -0.23
N LEU A 150 -19.58 -6.29 0.59
CA LEU A 150 -18.11 -6.31 0.64
C LEU A 150 -17.45 -6.45 -0.75
N LEU A 151 -17.68 -7.60 -1.40
CA LEU A 151 -17.09 -7.89 -2.71
C LEU A 151 -17.55 -6.91 -3.79
N GLY A 152 -18.77 -6.39 -3.66
CA GLY A 152 -19.31 -5.41 -4.59
C GLY A 152 -18.57 -4.08 -4.53
N LEU A 153 -18.28 -3.58 -3.33
CA LEU A 153 -17.49 -2.35 -3.17
C LEU A 153 -16.02 -2.53 -3.55
N GLU A 154 -15.45 -3.73 -3.37
CA GLU A 154 -14.12 -4.06 -3.91
C GLU A 154 -14.12 -4.08 -5.45
N ALA A 155 -15.10 -4.73 -6.06
CA ALA A 155 -15.27 -4.73 -7.51
C ALA A 155 -15.49 -3.31 -8.05
N ALA A 156 -16.25 -2.47 -7.35
CA ALA A 156 -16.46 -1.08 -7.75
C ALA A 156 -15.14 -0.28 -7.73
N ASN A 157 -14.28 -0.50 -6.72
CA ASN A 157 -12.95 0.08 -6.71
C ASN A 157 -12.08 -0.43 -7.87
N ALA A 158 -12.17 -1.73 -8.19
CA ALA A 158 -11.46 -2.29 -9.34
C ALA A 158 -11.86 -1.60 -10.65
N LEU A 159 -13.16 -1.42 -10.92
CA LEU A 159 -13.64 -0.73 -12.11
C LEU A 159 -13.17 0.73 -12.15
N ARG A 160 -13.19 1.43 -11.02
CA ARG A 160 -12.65 2.79 -10.88
C ARG A 160 -11.15 2.85 -11.19
N LEU A 161 -10.35 1.92 -10.67
CA LEU A 161 -8.91 1.84 -10.94
C LEU A 161 -8.60 1.54 -12.40
N LEU A 162 -9.51 0.85 -13.11
CA LEU A 162 -9.45 0.65 -14.55
C LEU A 162 -9.88 1.89 -15.36
N GLY A 163 -10.31 2.96 -14.70
CA GLY A 163 -10.68 4.24 -15.32
C GLY A 163 -12.15 4.34 -15.74
N LEU A 164 -13.01 3.43 -15.29
CA LEU A 164 -14.44 3.44 -15.61
C LEU A 164 -15.22 4.37 -14.67
N THR A 165 -16.16 5.14 -15.21
CA THR A 165 -17.27 5.70 -14.43
C THR A 165 -18.06 4.54 -13.85
N THR A 166 -18.12 4.47 -12.52
CA THR A 166 -18.57 3.25 -11.83
C THR A 166 -19.88 3.47 -11.11
N HIS A 167 -20.81 2.54 -11.30
CA HIS A 167 -22.12 2.49 -10.63
C HIS A 167 -22.20 1.26 -9.71
N VAL A 168 -22.81 1.40 -8.54
CA VAL A 168 -23.15 0.28 -7.64
C VAL A 168 -24.66 0.23 -7.48
N ILE A 169 -25.24 -0.93 -7.76
CA ILE A 169 -26.68 -1.19 -7.64
C ILE A 169 -26.87 -2.12 -6.44
N GLU A 170 -27.58 -1.67 -5.42
CA GLU A 170 -27.84 -2.43 -4.20
C GLU A 170 -29.34 -2.50 -3.94
N PHE A 171 -29.81 -3.72 -3.68
CA PHE A 171 -31.20 -4.01 -3.38
C PHE A 171 -31.62 -3.44 -2.03
N ALA A 172 -30.73 -3.52 -1.03
CA ALA A 172 -30.94 -2.95 0.29
C ALA A 172 -30.93 -1.39 0.23
N PRO A 173 -31.57 -0.72 1.20
CA PRO A 173 -31.58 0.74 1.26
C PRO A 173 -30.22 1.35 1.67
N ARG A 174 -29.19 0.52 1.93
CA ARG A 174 -27.86 0.93 2.37
C ARG A 174 -26.78 -0.02 1.81
N LEU A 175 -25.55 0.50 1.71
CA LEU A 175 -24.37 -0.31 1.44
C LEU A 175 -24.02 -1.19 2.64
N MET A 176 -23.37 -2.33 2.37
CA MET A 176 -22.93 -3.32 3.37
C MET A 176 -24.02 -3.67 4.42
N PRO A 177 -25.25 -4.03 4.00
CA PRO A 177 -26.39 -4.15 4.90
C PRO A 177 -26.23 -5.20 6.00
N VAL A 178 -25.32 -6.17 5.80
CA VAL A 178 -24.98 -7.22 6.76
C VAL A 178 -24.03 -6.69 7.86
N GLN A 179 -23.13 -5.77 7.54
CA GLN A 179 -22.06 -5.34 8.45
C GLN A 179 -22.34 -4.00 9.14
N VAL A 180 -23.01 -3.07 8.45
CA VAL A 180 -23.23 -1.71 8.94
C VAL A 180 -24.71 -1.42 9.15
N ASP A 181 -24.99 -0.60 10.15
CA ASP A 181 -26.31 -0.06 10.41
C ASP A 181 -26.63 1.14 9.51
N GLU A 182 -27.77 1.77 9.73
CA GLU A 182 -28.26 2.85 8.87
C GLU A 182 -27.33 4.07 8.87
N ALA A 183 -26.87 4.49 10.05
CA ALA A 183 -25.98 5.65 10.19
C ALA A 183 -24.58 5.36 9.60
N GLY A 184 -24.01 4.19 9.87
CA GLY A 184 -22.76 3.75 9.25
C GLY A 184 -22.87 3.64 7.73
N GLY A 185 -23.99 3.10 7.22
CA GLY A 185 -24.29 3.00 5.79
C GLY A 185 -24.42 4.37 5.11
N ALA A 186 -25.04 5.35 5.76
CA ALA A 186 -25.13 6.71 5.26
C ALA A 186 -23.74 7.38 5.17
N MET A 187 -22.88 7.17 6.16
CA MET A 187 -21.51 7.68 6.13
C MET A 187 -20.67 7.02 5.04
N LEU A 188 -20.76 5.70 4.92
CA LEU A 188 -20.09 4.94 3.87
C LEU A 188 -20.52 5.40 2.48
N ARG A 189 -21.83 5.61 2.26
CA ARG A 189 -22.35 6.12 0.99
C ARG A 189 -21.71 7.46 0.59
N ARG A 190 -21.63 8.43 1.51
CA ARG A 190 -21.03 9.74 1.23
C ARG A 190 -19.59 9.61 0.77
N TYR A 191 -18.80 8.77 1.44
CA TYR A 191 -17.43 8.50 1.01
C TYR A 191 -17.34 7.88 -0.38
N VAL A 192 -18.15 6.85 -0.65
CA VAL A 192 -18.13 6.13 -1.93
C VAL A 192 -18.49 7.09 -3.08
N GLU A 193 -19.50 7.94 -2.88
CA GLU A 193 -19.93 8.94 -3.88
C GLU A 193 -18.88 10.03 -4.12
N GLU A 194 -18.21 10.54 -3.08
CA GLU A 194 -17.11 11.51 -3.22
C GLU A 194 -15.91 10.95 -4.00
N LEU A 195 -15.73 9.63 -4.02
CA LEU A 195 -14.66 8.98 -4.78
C LEU A 195 -15.01 8.77 -6.26
N GLY A 196 -16.19 9.23 -6.68
CA GLY A 196 -16.69 9.15 -8.05
C GLY A 196 -17.46 7.87 -8.37
N VAL A 197 -17.92 7.13 -7.35
CA VAL A 197 -18.75 5.93 -7.53
C VAL A 197 -20.20 6.26 -7.25
N SER A 198 -21.07 6.14 -8.25
CA SER A 198 -22.50 6.43 -8.10
C SER A 198 -23.23 5.26 -7.46
N THR A 199 -24.03 5.50 -6.42
CA THR A 199 -24.78 4.43 -5.73
C THR A 199 -26.28 4.49 -6.01
N HIS A 200 -26.88 3.33 -6.30
CA HIS A 200 -28.31 3.15 -6.54
C HIS A 200 -28.84 2.15 -5.52
N LEU A 201 -29.39 2.68 -4.42
CA LEU A 201 -29.83 1.89 -3.27
C LEU A 201 -31.34 1.66 -3.30
N GLY A 202 -31.80 0.58 -2.67
CA GLY A 202 -33.22 0.24 -2.59
C GLY A 202 -33.83 -0.20 -3.92
N VAL A 203 -33.00 -0.65 -4.87
CA VAL A 203 -33.42 -0.97 -6.25
C VAL A 203 -32.81 -2.30 -6.71
N ALA A 204 -33.59 -3.08 -7.46
CA ALA A 204 -33.13 -4.31 -8.08
C ALA A 204 -32.82 -4.08 -9.57
N THR A 205 -31.85 -4.81 -10.12
CA THR A 205 -31.70 -4.95 -11.57
C THR A 205 -32.75 -5.92 -12.09
N THR A 206 -33.52 -5.52 -13.09
CA THR A 206 -34.59 -6.34 -13.70
C THR A 206 -34.16 -6.96 -15.02
N ALA A 207 -33.36 -6.25 -15.82
CA ALA A 207 -32.81 -6.73 -17.08
C ALA A 207 -31.48 -6.07 -17.43
N LEU A 208 -30.67 -6.76 -18.23
CA LEU A 208 -29.46 -6.27 -18.88
C LEU A 208 -29.74 -6.21 -20.39
N ARG A 209 -29.48 -5.05 -20.99
CA ARG A 209 -29.83 -4.80 -22.40
C ARG A 209 -28.61 -4.98 -23.30
N PRO A 210 -28.75 -5.73 -24.41
CA PRO A 210 -27.68 -5.85 -25.39
C PRO A 210 -27.59 -4.57 -26.25
N GLY A 211 -26.36 -4.17 -26.57
CA GLY A 211 -26.06 -3.17 -27.57
C GLY A 211 -25.99 -3.76 -28.99
N PRO A 212 -25.66 -2.92 -29.99
CA PRO A 212 -25.56 -3.35 -31.39
C PRO A 212 -24.51 -4.43 -31.66
N ASP A 213 -23.46 -4.51 -30.84
CA ASP A 213 -22.40 -5.51 -30.90
C ASP A 213 -22.74 -6.81 -30.12
N GLY A 214 -23.93 -6.87 -29.53
CA GLY A 214 -24.40 -7.99 -28.72
C GLY A 214 -23.90 -7.99 -27.27
N GLY A 215 -23.00 -7.07 -26.89
CA GLY A 215 -22.53 -6.90 -25.51
C GLY A 215 -23.51 -6.13 -24.64
N VAL A 216 -23.35 -6.18 -23.31
CA VAL A 216 -24.16 -5.36 -22.40
C VAL A 216 -23.90 -3.87 -22.65
N THR A 217 -24.97 -3.07 -22.69
CA THR A 217 -24.88 -1.60 -22.80
C THR A 217 -25.63 -0.85 -21.71
N ALA A 218 -26.59 -1.49 -21.04
CA ALA A 218 -27.38 -0.86 -19.99
C ALA A 218 -28.03 -1.88 -19.02
N LEU A 219 -28.32 -1.41 -17.81
CA LEU A 219 -29.11 -2.09 -16.79
C LEU A 219 -30.46 -1.39 -16.64
N GLU A 220 -31.53 -2.17 -16.58
CA GLU A 220 -32.85 -1.69 -16.15
C GLU A 220 -33.03 -1.94 -14.66
N LEU A 221 -33.56 -0.92 -13.97
CA LEU A 221 -33.80 -0.96 -12.54
C LEU A 221 -35.30 -1.11 -12.24
N SER A 222 -35.61 -1.64 -11.06
CA SER A 222 -36.98 -1.92 -10.62
C SER A 222 -37.86 -0.69 -10.45
N ASP A 223 -37.28 0.51 -10.41
CA ASP A 223 -37.98 1.78 -10.31
C ASP A 223 -38.14 2.50 -11.67
N GLY A 224 -37.83 1.79 -12.77
CA GLY A 224 -37.97 2.29 -14.13
C GLY A 224 -36.78 3.10 -14.64
N ARG A 225 -35.75 3.35 -13.82
CA ARG A 225 -34.51 3.98 -14.29
C ARG A 225 -33.67 3.01 -15.11
N THR A 226 -32.83 3.58 -15.97
CA THR A 226 -31.82 2.86 -16.76
C THR A 226 -30.44 3.41 -16.40
N VAL A 227 -29.46 2.53 -16.27
CA VAL A 227 -28.05 2.87 -16.03
C VAL A 227 -27.23 2.33 -17.19
N ASP A 228 -26.55 3.20 -17.92
CA ASP A 228 -25.62 2.79 -18.97
C ASP A 228 -24.43 2.05 -18.36
N ALA A 229 -24.03 0.93 -18.95
CA ALA A 229 -22.84 0.18 -18.55
C ALA A 229 -22.40 -0.76 -19.67
N GLU A 230 -21.12 -0.69 -20.03
CA GLU A 230 -20.48 -1.54 -21.05
C GLU A 230 -19.78 -2.77 -20.43
N LEU A 231 -19.70 -2.78 -19.10
CA LEU A 231 -19.12 -3.84 -18.27
C LEU A 231 -19.95 -3.95 -16.98
N VAL A 232 -20.44 -5.13 -16.67
CA VAL A 232 -21.19 -5.41 -15.45
C VAL A 232 -20.48 -6.46 -14.62
N VAL A 233 -20.25 -6.21 -13.33
CA VAL A 233 -19.75 -7.20 -12.37
C VAL A 233 -20.85 -7.60 -11.41
N VAL A 234 -21.14 -8.89 -11.31
CA VAL A 234 -22.14 -9.42 -10.40
C VAL A 234 -21.48 -9.88 -9.10
N ALA A 235 -21.85 -9.23 -8.00
CA ALA A 235 -21.34 -9.45 -6.64
C ALA A 235 -22.51 -9.57 -5.62
N ALA A 236 -23.53 -10.37 -5.97
CA ALA A 236 -24.77 -10.52 -5.19
C ALA A 236 -24.69 -11.62 -4.10
N GLY A 237 -23.48 -11.96 -3.64
CA GLY A 237 -23.20 -13.01 -2.66
C GLY A 237 -22.67 -14.31 -3.28
N ILE A 238 -22.50 -15.33 -2.44
CA ILE A 238 -21.93 -16.64 -2.81
C ILE A 238 -22.86 -17.79 -2.42
N ARG A 239 -22.63 -18.97 -3.02
CA ARG A 239 -23.29 -20.23 -2.68
C ARG A 239 -22.24 -21.35 -2.54
N PRO A 240 -22.36 -22.23 -1.54
CA PRO A 240 -21.41 -23.33 -1.35
C PRO A 240 -21.41 -24.26 -2.58
N ARG A 241 -20.22 -24.74 -2.97
CA ARG A 241 -20.05 -25.75 -4.03
C ARG A 241 -20.30 -27.15 -3.47
N ASP A 242 -21.57 -27.55 -3.43
CA ASP A 242 -22.03 -28.83 -2.86
C ASP A 242 -22.40 -29.90 -3.89
N GLU A 243 -22.11 -29.66 -5.17
CA GLU A 243 -22.52 -30.50 -6.30
C GLU A 243 -21.96 -31.92 -6.19
N LEU A 244 -20.68 -32.04 -5.82
CA LEU A 244 -20.02 -33.34 -5.61
C LEU A 244 -20.66 -34.12 -4.46
N ALA A 245 -20.90 -33.45 -3.32
CA ALA A 245 -21.53 -34.09 -2.17
C ALA A 245 -22.96 -34.56 -2.49
N ARG A 246 -23.73 -33.74 -3.21
CA ARG A 246 -25.07 -34.09 -3.69
C ARG A 246 -25.06 -35.33 -4.58
N SER A 247 -24.17 -35.35 -5.58
CA SER A 247 -24.03 -36.47 -6.51
C SER A 247 -23.56 -37.76 -5.83
N ALA A 248 -22.76 -37.64 -4.75
CA ALA A 248 -22.28 -38.75 -3.92
C ALA A 248 -23.28 -39.22 -2.86
N GLY A 249 -24.49 -38.63 -2.82
CA GLY A 249 -25.52 -38.99 -1.84
C GLY A 249 -25.15 -38.64 -0.39
N LEU A 250 -24.37 -37.58 -0.18
CA LEU A 250 -24.10 -37.02 1.15
C LEU A 250 -25.19 -36.04 1.56
N GLU A 251 -25.45 -35.96 2.87
CA GLU A 251 -26.40 -34.99 3.42
C GLU A 251 -25.90 -33.56 3.24
N LEU A 252 -26.84 -32.65 3.02
CA LEU A 252 -26.58 -31.24 2.79
C LEU A 252 -27.24 -30.39 3.88
N GLY A 253 -26.64 -29.23 4.16
CA GLY A 253 -27.20 -28.26 5.08
C GLY A 253 -28.53 -27.69 4.58
N PRO A 254 -29.38 -27.14 5.47
CA PRO A 254 -30.71 -26.61 5.12
C PRO A 254 -30.65 -25.45 4.13
N ARG A 255 -29.51 -24.76 4.01
CA ARG A 255 -29.25 -23.66 3.06
C ARG A 255 -28.22 -24.04 1.99
N GLY A 256 -27.99 -25.33 1.77
CA GLY A 256 -26.90 -25.86 0.96
C GLY A 256 -25.60 -26.06 1.75
N GLY A 257 -24.57 -26.58 1.06
CA GLY A 257 -23.30 -26.96 1.66
C GLY A 257 -23.31 -28.40 2.17
N VAL A 258 -22.13 -28.98 2.32
CA VAL A 258 -21.94 -30.36 2.81
C VAL A 258 -22.21 -30.37 4.31
N LEU A 259 -23.21 -31.13 4.76
CA LEU A 259 -23.53 -31.21 6.19
C LEU A 259 -22.41 -31.97 6.91
N VAL A 260 -21.85 -31.33 7.93
CA VAL A 260 -20.82 -31.93 8.78
C VAL A 260 -21.08 -31.61 10.26
N ASP A 261 -20.62 -32.51 11.12
CA ASP A 261 -20.60 -32.30 12.56
C ASP A 261 -19.52 -31.29 12.98
N ALA A 262 -19.44 -30.96 14.28
CA ALA A 262 -18.39 -30.11 14.83
C ALA A 262 -16.96 -30.67 14.65
N ALA A 263 -16.78 -31.96 14.32
CA ALA A 263 -15.48 -32.53 13.93
C ALA A 263 -15.21 -32.36 12.42
N CYS A 264 -16.10 -31.68 11.69
CA CYS A 264 -16.07 -31.48 10.24
C CYS A 264 -16.23 -32.77 9.41
N ARG A 265 -16.85 -33.81 10.00
CA ARG A 265 -17.09 -35.11 9.38
C ARG A 265 -18.50 -35.19 8.80
N THR A 266 -18.64 -35.79 7.63
CA THR A 266 -19.96 -36.08 7.04
C THR A 266 -20.58 -37.35 7.66
N GLY A 267 -21.78 -37.75 7.22
CA GLY A 267 -22.35 -39.05 7.55
C GLY A 267 -21.52 -40.25 7.05
N ASP A 268 -20.58 -40.05 6.13
CA ASP A 268 -19.56 -41.04 5.76
C ASP A 268 -18.26 -40.78 6.54
N GLU A 269 -17.79 -41.77 7.30
CA GLU A 269 -16.61 -41.62 8.16
C GLU A 269 -15.30 -41.32 7.40
N ARG A 270 -15.30 -41.49 6.08
CA ARG A 270 -14.13 -41.24 5.22
C ARG A 270 -14.18 -39.88 4.54
N ILE A 271 -15.29 -39.16 4.61
CA ILE A 271 -15.47 -37.90 3.88
C ILE A 271 -15.68 -36.75 4.88
N TRP A 272 -14.90 -35.70 4.67
CA TRP A 272 -14.85 -34.50 5.49
C TRP A 272 -15.10 -33.28 4.60
N ALA A 273 -15.51 -32.15 5.19
CA ALA A 273 -15.63 -30.89 4.47
C ALA A 273 -15.08 -29.73 5.31
N VAL A 274 -14.41 -28.79 4.65
CA VAL A 274 -13.78 -27.61 5.28
C VAL A 274 -14.05 -26.34 4.47
N GLY A 275 -13.98 -25.18 5.11
CA GLY A 275 -14.17 -23.90 4.42
C GLY A 275 -15.62 -23.61 4.05
N GLU A 276 -15.82 -22.78 3.02
CA GLU A 276 -17.15 -22.23 2.68
C GLU A 276 -18.15 -23.29 2.19
N CYS A 277 -17.69 -24.46 1.74
CA CYS A 277 -18.58 -25.55 1.34
C CYS A 277 -19.10 -26.37 2.53
N ALA A 278 -18.49 -26.26 3.71
CA ALA A 278 -18.86 -27.02 4.88
C ALA A 278 -20.00 -26.32 5.65
N ALA A 279 -21.12 -27.02 5.81
CA ALA A 279 -22.23 -26.61 6.65
C ALA A 279 -22.05 -27.25 8.05
N VAL A 280 -21.17 -26.68 8.87
CA VAL A 280 -20.89 -27.18 10.22
C VAL A 280 -22.12 -26.94 11.09
N ASP A 281 -22.70 -28.02 11.61
CA ASP A 281 -23.98 -28.01 12.35
C ASP A 281 -25.09 -27.24 11.59
N GLY A 282 -25.07 -27.35 10.25
CA GLY A 282 -26.05 -26.73 9.35
C GLY A 282 -25.73 -25.29 8.92
N VAL A 283 -24.59 -24.72 9.31
CA VAL A 283 -24.20 -23.33 8.99
C VAL A 283 -22.93 -23.29 8.13
N CYS A 284 -23.02 -22.63 6.97
CA CYS A 284 -21.85 -22.31 6.15
C CYS A 284 -21.28 -20.93 6.53
N HIS A 285 -19.96 -20.84 6.66
CA HIS A 285 -19.26 -19.60 7.00
C HIS A 285 -18.46 -19.06 5.81
N GLY A 286 -18.85 -17.89 5.29
CA GLY A 286 -18.20 -17.20 4.16
C GLY A 286 -16.95 -16.40 4.55
N LEU A 287 -16.12 -16.91 5.46
CA LEU A 287 -14.96 -16.20 6.02
C LEU A 287 -13.73 -17.12 6.11
N VAL A 288 -12.55 -16.54 5.89
CA VAL A 288 -11.28 -17.29 5.89
C VAL A 288 -10.94 -17.89 7.27
N ALA A 289 -11.22 -17.17 8.36
CA ALA A 289 -10.87 -17.60 9.72
C ALA A 289 -11.61 -18.89 10.12
N PRO A 290 -12.95 -18.98 10.00
CA PRO A 290 -13.67 -20.25 10.14
C PRO A 290 -13.14 -21.35 9.22
N GLY A 291 -12.82 -21.01 7.97
CA GLY A 291 -12.25 -21.96 7.02
C GLY A 291 -10.93 -22.57 7.52
N TYR A 292 -9.99 -21.76 7.99
CA TYR A 292 -8.74 -22.25 8.56
C TYR A 292 -8.97 -23.10 9.81
N ALA A 293 -9.89 -22.71 10.70
CA ALA A 293 -10.21 -23.51 11.88
C ALA A 293 -10.75 -24.91 11.51
N THR A 294 -11.67 -25.00 10.54
CA THR A 294 -12.15 -26.31 10.05
C THR A 294 -11.04 -27.15 9.41
N ALA A 295 -10.11 -26.53 8.67
CA ALA A 295 -8.93 -27.21 8.14
C ALA A 295 -8.02 -27.78 9.24
N GLU A 296 -7.77 -27.01 10.31
CA GLU A 296 -6.97 -27.46 11.46
C GLU A 296 -7.65 -28.62 12.19
N VAL A 297 -8.98 -28.57 12.36
CA VAL A 297 -9.78 -29.64 12.97
C VAL A 297 -9.65 -30.94 12.17
N VAL A 298 -9.85 -30.90 10.85
CA VAL A 298 -9.77 -32.13 10.03
C VAL A 298 -8.36 -32.70 10.02
N ALA A 299 -7.32 -31.84 9.97
CA ALA A 299 -5.93 -32.30 10.05
C ALA A 299 -5.63 -33.04 11.37
N ASP A 300 -6.11 -32.52 12.51
CA ASP A 300 -6.01 -33.18 13.81
C ASP A 300 -6.77 -34.52 13.85
N ARG A 301 -8.02 -34.52 13.36
CA ARG A 301 -8.89 -35.71 13.35
C ARG A 301 -8.34 -36.85 12.50
N LEU A 302 -7.73 -36.57 11.35
CA LEU A 302 -7.09 -37.59 10.51
C LEU A 302 -5.85 -38.22 11.15
N LEU A 303 -5.27 -37.58 12.16
CA LEU A 303 -4.11 -38.10 12.91
C LEU A 303 -4.53 -38.79 14.22
N GLY A 304 -5.84 -38.88 14.50
CA GLY A 304 -6.40 -39.52 15.68
C GLY A 304 -6.69 -38.58 16.85
N GLY A 305 -6.64 -37.27 16.63
CA GLY A 305 -6.95 -36.27 17.65
C GLY A 305 -8.44 -36.08 17.93
N ALA A 306 -8.76 -35.07 18.74
CA ALA A 306 -10.09 -34.81 19.30
C ALA A 306 -10.63 -33.39 19.05
N ALA A 307 -9.99 -32.60 18.17
CA ALA A 307 -10.37 -31.21 17.93
C ALA A 307 -11.81 -31.05 17.40
N THR A 308 -12.49 -29.98 17.80
CA THR A 308 -13.81 -29.60 17.27
C THR A 308 -13.82 -28.13 16.88
N PHE A 309 -14.65 -27.77 15.92
CA PHE A 309 -14.85 -26.41 15.48
C PHE A 309 -15.46 -25.58 16.62
N PRO A 310 -14.81 -24.50 17.07
CA PRO A 310 -15.24 -23.74 18.26
C PRO A 310 -16.36 -22.73 17.97
N GLY A 311 -16.84 -22.66 16.73
CA GLY A 311 -17.71 -21.58 16.24
C GLY A 311 -16.96 -20.53 15.42
N ALA A 312 -17.69 -19.60 14.81
CA ALA A 312 -17.16 -18.58 13.91
C ALA A 312 -17.23 -17.18 14.52
N ASP A 313 -16.09 -16.49 14.59
CA ASP A 313 -16.07 -15.04 14.72
C ASP A 313 -16.44 -14.40 13.37
N THR A 314 -17.49 -13.59 13.36
CA THR A 314 -18.00 -12.88 12.17
C THR A 314 -17.42 -11.47 12.03
N ALA A 315 -16.49 -11.07 12.91
CA ALA A 315 -15.85 -9.76 12.84
C ALA A 315 -15.15 -9.56 11.50
N THR A 316 -15.34 -8.37 10.93
CA THR A 316 -14.75 -7.96 9.65
C THR A 316 -14.15 -6.58 9.81
N LYS A 317 -12.93 -6.39 9.29
CA LYS A 317 -12.32 -5.07 9.07
C LYS A 317 -11.79 -5.03 7.66
N LEU A 318 -12.19 -3.99 6.94
CA LEU A 318 -12.08 -3.90 5.51
C LEU A 318 -11.64 -2.49 5.15
N LYS A 319 -10.78 -2.41 4.14
CA LYS A 319 -10.37 -1.14 3.56
C LYS A 319 -10.99 -1.05 2.18
N LEU A 320 -12.12 -0.37 2.08
CA LEU A 320 -12.91 -0.27 0.86
C LEU A 320 -12.74 1.12 0.29
N LEU A 321 -12.26 1.23 -0.95
CA LEU A 321 -12.12 2.51 -1.63
C LEU A 321 -11.26 3.55 -0.86
N GLY A 322 -10.39 3.09 0.06
CA GLY A 322 -9.60 3.97 0.93
C GLY A 322 -10.26 4.37 2.26
N VAL A 323 -11.46 3.85 2.55
CA VAL A 323 -12.20 4.00 3.81
C VAL A 323 -12.05 2.73 4.63
N ASP A 324 -11.75 2.86 5.92
CA ASP A 324 -11.81 1.71 6.82
C ASP A 324 -13.25 1.50 7.31
N VAL A 325 -13.75 0.29 7.16
CA VAL A 325 -15.04 -0.17 7.72
C VAL A 325 -14.77 -1.38 8.59
N ALA A 326 -15.28 -1.38 9.80
CA ALA A 326 -15.20 -2.53 10.70
C ALA A 326 -16.53 -2.82 11.39
N SER A 327 -16.80 -4.10 11.60
CA SER A 327 -17.98 -4.62 12.29
C SER A 327 -17.55 -5.81 13.14
N PHE A 328 -17.99 -5.88 14.39
CA PHE A 328 -17.59 -6.92 15.33
C PHE A 328 -18.70 -7.22 16.34
N GLY A 329 -18.75 -8.46 16.83
CA GLY A 329 -19.76 -8.91 17.79
C GLY A 329 -21.19 -8.70 17.30
N ASP A 330 -22.09 -8.36 18.22
CA ASP A 330 -23.47 -7.99 17.92
C ASP A 330 -23.58 -6.55 17.40
N ALA A 331 -23.06 -6.31 16.20
CA ALA A 331 -22.99 -4.98 15.60
C ALA A 331 -24.35 -4.29 15.40
N HIS A 332 -25.43 -5.06 15.30
CA HIS A 332 -26.80 -4.56 15.08
C HIS A 332 -27.62 -4.44 16.36
N GLY A 333 -27.11 -4.87 17.53
CA GLY A 333 -27.89 -4.84 18.78
C GLY A 333 -29.09 -5.78 18.75
N THR A 334 -28.87 -6.99 18.27
CA THR A 334 -29.90 -8.05 18.22
C THR A 334 -30.15 -8.68 19.60
N THR A 335 -29.23 -8.50 20.54
CA THR A 335 -29.34 -8.90 21.94
C THR A 335 -30.44 -8.10 22.63
N GLU A 336 -31.41 -8.78 23.23
CA GLU A 336 -32.51 -8.13 23.93
C GLU A 336 -31.99 -7.22 25.06
N GLY A 337 -32.47 -5.96 25.09
CA GLY A 337 -32.06 -4.97 26.09
C GLY A 337 -30.70 -4.30 25.84
N SER A 338 -30.02 -4.56 24.71
CA SER A 338 -28.73 -3.93 24.41
C SER A 338 -28.84 -2.41 24.28
N LEU A 339 -27.76 -1.70 24.64
CA LEU A 339 -27.65 -0.24 24.59
C LEU A 339 -26.65 0.21 23.53
N ASP A 340 -27.00 1.25 22.77
CA ASP A 340 -26.12 1.84 21.74
C ASP A 340 -25.42 3.11 22.25
N VAL A 341 -24.11 3.20 22.04
CA VAL A 341 -23.34 4.44 22.16
C VAL A 341 -22.79 4.79 20.79
N THR A 342 -23.14 5.96 20.27
CA THR A 342 -22.77 6.38 18.91
C THR A 342 -21.98 7.68 18.90
N PHE A 343 -21.08 7.81 17.93
CA PHE A 343 -20.30 9.01 17.63
C PHE A 343 -20.32 9.22 16.12
N THR A 344 -20.58 10.46 15.70
CA THR A 344 -20.58 10.84 14.28
C THR A 344 -19.90 12.19 14.14
N ASP A 345 -18.84 12.25 13.33
CA ASP A 345 -18.13 13.48 12.99
C ASP A 345 -18.10 13.63 11.46
N PRO A 346 -18.95 14.50 10.89
CA PRO A 346 -18.95 14.78 9.46
C PRO A 346 -17.67 15.47 8.94
N ALA A 347 -16.89 16.16 9.79
CA ALA A 347 -15.69 16.87 9.38
C ALA A 347 -14.52 15.90 9.15
N THR A 348 -14.33 14.96 10.07
CA THR A 348 -13.37 13.85 9.90
C THR A 348 -13.96 12.66 9.15
N ARG A 349 -15.27 12.68 8.90
CA ARG A 349 -16.07 11.67 8.20
C ARG A 349 -16.08 10.33 8.95
N SER A 350 -16.04 10.39 10.26
CA SER A 350 -16.01 9.20 11.11
C SER A 350 -17.39 8.89 11.66
N TYR A 351 -17.76 7.61 11.62
CA TYR A 351 -18.90 7.08 12.36
C TYR A 351 -18.42 5.91 13.20
N ALA A 352 -18.85 5.88 14.47
CA ALA A 352 -18.51 4.80 15.38
C ALA A 352 -19.69 4.49 16.29
N LYS A 353 -19.90 3.19 16.56
CA LYS A 353 -20.95 2.66 17.42
C LYS A 353 -20.42 1.52 18.26
N LEU A 354 -20.78 1.53 19.54
CA LEU A 354 -20.63 0.40 20.46
C LEU A 354 -22.01 -0.10 20.85
N VAL A 355 -22.16 -1.42 20.90
CA VAL A 355 -23.34 -2.11 21.42
C VAL A 355 -22.96 -2.72 22.77
N LEU A 356 -23.69 -2.38 23.82
CA LEU A 356 -23.40 -2.74 25.19
C LEU A 356 -24.53 -3.58 25.81
N SER A 357 -24.23 -4.31 26.88
CA SER A 357 -25.25 -4.93 27.75
C SER A 357 -26.19 -3.87 28.35
N ASP A 358 -27.34 -4.34 28.86
CA ASP A 358 -28.37 -3.53 29.53
C ASP A 358 -27.82 -2.72 30.72
N ASP A 359 -26.78 -3.24 31.41
CA ASP A 359 -26.06 -2.56 32.50
C ASP A 359 -24.90 -1.68 32.04
N ALA A 360 -24.68 -1.56 30.72
CA ALA A 360 -23.62 -0.81 30.07
C ALA A 360 -22.17 -1.22 30.45
N LYS A 361 -21.95 -2.44 30.97
CA LYS A 361 -20.61 -2.89 31.39
C LYS A 361 -19.90 -3.75 30.35
N THR A 362 -20.64 -4.55 29.59
CA THR A 362 -20.07 -5.54 28.66
C THR A 362 -20.17 -5.05 27.23
N LEU A 363 -19.08 -5.13 26.47
CA LEU A 363 -19.10 -4.82 25.04
C LEU A 363 -19.64 -6.02 24.27
N LEU A 364 -20.81 -5.87 23.65
CA LEU A 364 -21.45 -6.91 22.84
C LEU A 364 -21.00 -6.84 21.37
N GLY A 365 -20.73 -5.64 20.85
CA GLY A 365 -20.33 -5.44 19.46
C GLY A 365 -20.15 -3.98 19.07
N GLY A 366 -20.02 -3.71 17.78
CA GLY A 366 -19.90 -2.35 17.27
C GLY A 366 -19.64 -2.23 15.78
N VAL A 367 -19.71 -0.99 15.29
CA VAL A 367 -19.50 -0.59 13.89
C VAL A 367 -18.58 0.63 13.85
N LEU A 368 -17.56 0.61 12.98
CA LEU A 368 -16.66 1.74 12.72
C LEU A 368 -16.62 2.01 11.22
N VAL A 369 -16.75 3.27 10.80
CA VAL A 369 -16.67 3.71 9.40
C VAL A 369 -15.83 4.98 9.33
N GLY A 370 -14.86 5.03 8.42
CA GLY A 370 -13.92 6.15 8.30
C GLY A 370 -12.66 5.91 9.11
N ASP A 371 -12.72 6.12 10.43
CA ASP A 371 -11.65 5.80 11.36
C ASP A 371 -11.94 4.46 12.09
N ALA A 372 -11.23 3.40 11.69
CA ALA A 372 -11.26 2.12 12.39
C ALA A 372 -9.96 1.83 13.16
N SER A 373 -9.26 2.87 13.64
CA SER A 373 -8.03 2.72 14.44
C SER A 373 -8.31 2.01 15.77
N ALA A 374 -9.47 2.25 16.37
CA ALA A 374 -9.91 1.61 17.62
C ALA A 374 -10.33 0.13 17.46
N TYR A 375 -10.54 -0.35 16.22
CA TYR A 375 -11.01 -1.72 15.95
C TYR A 375 -10.23 -2.82 16.68
N PRO A 376 -8.88 -2.85 16.64
CA PRO A 376 -8.13 -3.95 17.25
C PRO A 376 -8.39 -4.08 18.75
N THR A 377 -8.45 -2.94 19.47
CA THR A 377 -8.73 -2.91 20.90
C THR A 377 -10.18 -3.28 21.18
N LEU A 378 -11.14 -2.66 20.49
CA LEU A 378 -12.57 -2.90 20.72
C LEU A 378 -12.98 -4.33 20.42
N ARG A 379 -12.50 -4.89 19.30
CA ARG A 379 -12.76 -6.29 18.94
C ARG A 379 -12.24 -7.25 19.99
N ALA A 380 -11.05 -6.99 20.52
CA ALA A 380 -10.42 -7.82 21.54
C ALA A 380 -11.16 -7.76 22.90
N SER A 381 -11.99 -6.74 23.13
CA SER A 381 -12.81 -6.57 24.33
C SER A 381 -14.24 -7.12 24.21
N VAL A 382 -14.65 -7.68 23.06
CA VAL A 382 -16.00 -8.24 22.88
C VAL A 382 -16.26 -9.38 23.86
N GLY A 383 -17.43 -9.37 24.50
CA GLY A 383 -17.82 -10.31 25.55
C GLY A 383 -17.19 -10.03 26.93
N GLY A 384 -16.32 -9.02 27.03
CA GLY A 384 -15.66 -8.60 28.25
C GLY A 384 -16.09 -7.20 28.73
N PRO A 385 -15.59 -6.77 29.90
CA PRO A 385 -15.84 -5.42 30.41
C PRO A 385 -15.21 -4.36 29.51
N LEU A 386 -15.83 -3.18 29.47
CA LEU A 386 -15.29 -2.05 28.72
C LEU A 386 -13.93 -1.59 29.28
N PRO A 387 -12.91 -1.39 28.42
CA PRO A 387 -11.58 -0.99 28.86
C PRO A 387 -11.48 0.49 29.26
N ALA A 388 -12.46 1.32 28.89
CA ALA A 388 -12.61 2.71 29.31
C ALA A 388 -14.07 3.17 29.15
N ALA A 389 -14.36 4.43 29.50
CA ALA A 389 -15.68 5.00 29.27
C ALA A 389 -16.06 4.96 27.76
N PRO A 390 -17.29 4.58 27.38
CA PRO A 390 -17.69 4.38 25.97
C PRO A 390 -17.34 5.53 25.03
N LEU A 391 -17.59 6.78 25.43
CA LEU A 391 -17.28 7.96 24.60
C LEU A 391 -15.77 8.16 24.38
N ALA A 392 -14.94 7.80 25.37
CA ALA A 392 -13.48 7.88 25.24
C ALA A 392 -12.94 6.81 24.26
N LEU A 393 -13.64 5.68 24.14
CA LEU A 393 -13.32 4.62 23.17
C LEU A 393 -13.73 4.98 21.73
N LEU A 394 -14.65 5.94 21.56
CA LEU A 394 -15.14 6.41 20.27
C LEU A 394 -14.46 7.69 19.76
N ALA A 395 -13.70 8.38 20.61
CA ALA A 395 -13.04 9.64 20.24
C ALA A 395 -11.86 9.39 19.27
N PRO A 396 -11.69 10.21 18.21
CA PRO A 396 -10.58 10.09 17.28
C PRO A 396 -9.22 10.30 17.97
N ALA A 397 -8.14 9.76 17.37
CA ALA A 397 -6.79 9.75 17.93
C ALA A 397 -6.35 11.13 18.45
N GLY A 398 -6.20 11.23 19.78
CA GLY A 398 -5.96 12.47 20.53
C GLY A 398 -6.54 12.42 21.96
N GLY A 399 -7.52 11.55 22.20
CA GLY A 399 -7.95 11.16 23.56
C GLY A 399 -7.17 9.97 24.11
N ALA A 400 -7.01 9.88 25.44
CA ALA A 400 -6.39 8.76 26.13
C ALA A 400 -7.24 7.47 25.99
N GLY A 401 -7.16 6.82 24.83
CA GLY A 401 -7.69 5.47 24.62
C GLY A 401 -6.83 4.43 25.33
N ALA A 402 -7.46 3.37 25.84
CA ALA A 402 -6.74 2.26 26.46
C ALA A 402 -5.78 1.61 25.44
N GLY A 403 -4.48 1.70 25.70
CA GLY A 403 -3.44 1.13 24.85
C GLY A 403 -3.47 -0.40 24.80
N ALA A 404 -2.71 -0.99 23.88
CA ALA A 404 -2.57 -2.44 23.69
C ALA A 404 -2.22 -3.21 24.99
N SER A 405 -1.61 -2.53 25.96
CA SER A 405 -1.26 -3.07 27.28
C SER A 405 -2.46 -3.53 28.12
N ALA A 406 -3.68 -3.03 27.86
CA ALA A 406 -4.88 -3.31 28.66
C ALA A 406 -5.65 -4.59 28.25
N LEU A 407 -5.24 -5.31 27.22
CA LEU A 407 -5.95 -6.51 26.72
C LEU A 407 -5.77 -7.73 27.64
N PRO A 408 -6.80 -8.53 27.94
CA PRO A 408 -6.61 -9.81 28.65
C PRO A 408 -5.83 -10.82 27.78
N GLY A 409 -5.16 -11.80 28.42
CA GLY A 409 -4.34 -12.81 27.72
C GLY A 409 -5.10 -13.64 26.68
N SER A 410 -6.34 -14.01 27.00
CA SER A 410 -7.23 -14.74 26.09
C SER A 410 -7.77 -13.91 24.93
N ALA A 411 -7.51 -12.59 24.91
CA ALA A 411 -8.05 -11.71 23.87
C ALA A 411 -7.49 -12.09 22.50
N GLN A 412 -8.38 -12.24 21.52
CA GLN A 412 -7.95 -12.61 20.19
C GLN A 412 -7.32 -11.39 19.48
N VAL A 413 -6.06 -11.52 19.05
CA VAL A 413 -5.29 -10.48 18.35
C VAL A 413 -5.38 -10.65 16.83
N CYS A 414 -5.25 -11.87 16.32
CA CYS A 414 -5.41 -12.19 14.89
C CYS A 414 -6.59 -13.15 14.68
N SER A 415 -7.67 -12.68 14.05
CA SER A 415 -8.83 -13.52 13.72
C SER A 415 -8.48 -14.58 12.66
N CYS A 416 -7.80 -14.19 11.58
CA CYS A 416 -7.48 -15.08 10.45
C CYS A 416 -6.71 -16.34 10.83
N ASN A 417 -5.77 -16.23 11.77
CA ASN A 417 -4.92 -17.34 12.20
C ASN A 417 -5.21 -17.77 13.65
N ALA A 418 -6.32 -17.31 14.24
CA ALA A 418 -6.72 -17.62 15.61
C ALA A 418 -5.65 -17.37 16.68
N VAL A 419 -4.90 -16.28 16.58
CA VAL A 419 -3.80 -15.94 17.50
C VAL A 419 -4.32 -15.04 18.63
N THR A 420 -4.09 -15.44 19.88
CA THR A 420 -4.44 -14.72 21.11
C THR A 420 -3.31 -13.80 21.57
N ARG A 421 -3.56 -12.96 22.58
CA ARG A 421 -2.50 -12.17 23.22
C ARG A 421 -1.49 -13.09 23.92
N ASP A 422 -1.94 -14.14 24.59
CA ASP A 422 -1.05 -15.12 25.23
C ASP A 422 -0.10 -15.78 24.22
N ASP A 423 -0.56 -16.09 23.00
CA ASP A 423 0.31 -16.63 21.94
C ASP A 423 1.39 -15.63 21.51
N ILE A 424 1.05 -14.34 21.45
CA ILE A 424 2.01 -13.26 21.14
C ILE A 424 2.99 -13.09 22.29
N ASP A 425 2.51 -13.00 23.53
CA ASP A 425 3.34 -12.83 24.73
C ASP A 425 4.30 -14.04 24.89
N ALA A 426 3.82 -15.26 24.61
CA ALA A 426 4.65 -16.47 24.57
C ALA A 426 5.70 -16.43 23.44
N ALA A 427 5.35 -15.95 22.24
CA ALA A 427 6.29 -15.79 21.14
C ALA A 427 7.36 -14.72 21.43
N ILE A 428 6.98 -13.62 22.08
CA ILE A 428 7.90 -12.58 22.57
C ILE A 428 8.84 -13.17 23.63
N ALA A 429 8.31 -13.88 24.62
CA ALA A 429 9.11 -14.57 25.63
C ALA A 429 10.03 -15.63 25.02
N GLY A 430 9.63 -16.23 23.90
CA GLY A 430 10.42 -17.15 23.07
C GLY A 430 11.48 -16.48 22.17
N GLY A 431 11.61 -15.15 22.22
CA GLY A 431 12.67 -14.39 21.53
C GLY A 431 12.24 -13.63 20.28
N CYS A 432 10.94 -13.54 19.96
CA CYS A 432 10.48 -12.70 18.86
C CYS A 432 10.64 -11.22 19.21
N ALA A 433 11.54 -10.53 18.51
CA ALA A 433 11.90 -9.14 18.79
C ALA A 433 11.34 -8.10 17.79
N ASP A 434 10.64 -8.55 16.76
CA ASP A 434 10.05 -7.68 15.73
C ASP A 434 8.80 -8.31 15.09
N VAL A 435 8.09 -7.51 14.28
CA VAL A 435 6.87 -7.97 13.59
C VAL A 435 7.14 -9.12 12.61
N PRO A 436 8.21 -9.12 11.79
CA PRO A 436 8.57 -10.27 10.97
C PRO A 436 8.74 -11.58 11.78
N ALA A 437 9.43 -11.54 12.92
CA ALA A 437 9.61 -12.70 13.80
C ALA A 437 8.27 -13.17 14.38
N LEU A 438 7.41 -12.24 14.83
CA LEU A 438 6.06 -12.58 15.29
C LEU A 438 5.22 -13.22 14.17
N LYS A 439 5.30 -12.70 12.94
CA LYS A 439 4.65 -13.29 11.77
C LYS A 439 5.12 -14.71 11.51
N ALA A 440 6.43 -14.94 11.56
CA ALA A 440 7.01 -16.26 11.33
C ALA A 440 6.61 -17.27 12.43
N CYS A 441 6.64 -16.84 13.69
CA CYS A 441 6.35 -17.71 14.84
C CYS A 441 4.85 -18.02 14.99
N THR A 442 4.00 -16.99 14.90
CA THR A 442 2.57 -17.09 15.25
C THR A 442 1.64 -17.12 14.04
N ARG A 443 2.14 -16.76 12.85
CA ARG A 443 1.33 -16.48 11.65
C ARG A 443 0.39 -15.28 11.80
N ALA A 444 0.46 -14.49 12.88
CA ALA A 444 -0.35 -13.29 13.02
C ALA A 444 -0.02 -12.27 11.91
N GLY A 445 -1.02 -11.80 11.16
CA GLY A 445 -0.85 -10.77 10.14
C GLY A 445 -0.29 -11.26 8.79
N THR A 446 -0.31 -12.58 8.54
CA THR A 446 0.08 -13.18 7.25
C THR A 446 -1.09 -13.34 6.27
N SER A 447 -2.35 -13.30 6.72
CA SER A 447 -3.54 -13.36 5.85
C SER A 447 -4.04 -11.96 5.47
N CYS A 448 -4.96 -11.35 6.25
CA CYS A 448 -5.51 -10.03 5.92
C CYS A 448 -4.64 -8.84 6.38
N GLY A 449 -3.65 -9.07 7.26
CA GLY A 449 -2.75 -8.04 7.78
C GLY A 449 -3.34 -7.05 8.79
N SER A 450 -4.62 -7.16 9.15
CA SER A 450 -5.33 -6.18 10.01
C SER A 450 -4.74 -6.01 11.41
N CYS A 451 -4.14 -7.06 11.96
CA CYS A 451 -3.54 -7.07 13.30
C CYS A 451 -2.09 -6.57 13.35
N VAL A 452 -1.44 -6.28 12.20
CA VAL A 452 -0.03 -5.88 12.14
C VAL A 452 0.30 -4.63 12.99
N PRO A 453 -0.54 -3.57 13.02
CA PRO A 453 -0.29 -2.43 13.92
C PRO A 453 -0.31 -2.83 15.40
N MET A 454 -1.21 -3.71 15.80
CA MET A 454 -1.32 -4.21 17.18
C MET A 454 -0.07 -5.02 17.58
N LEU A 455 0.52 -5.80 16.66
CA LEU A 455 1.77 -6.52 16.92
C LEU A 455 2.91 -5.56 17.31
N LYS A 456 3.01 -4.40 16.67
CA LYS A 456 4.00 -3.37 17.03
C LYS A 456 3.75 -2.83 18.43
N GLN A 457 2.50 -2.50 18.75
CA GLN A 457 2.14 -1.97 20.07
C GLN A 457 2.38 -3.00 21.19
N LEU A 458 2.13 -4.29 20.94
CA LEU A 458 2.39 -5.36 21.91
C LEU A 458 3.89 -5.61 22.13
N LEU A 459 4.71 -5.54 21.08
CA LEU A 459 6.18 -5.56 21.20
C LEU A 459 6.67 -4.40 22.08
N ASP A 460 6.19 -3.19 21.80
CA ASP A 460 6.55 -1.99 22.56
C ASP A 460 6.08 -2.11 24.03
N ALA A 461 4.85 -2.60 24.26
CA ALA A 461 4.30 -2.79 25.60
C ALA A 461 5.02 -3.89 26.41
N ALA A 462 5.53 -4.92 25.75
CA ALA A 462 6.34 -5.97 26.36
C ALA A 462 7.77 -5.51 26.68
N GLY A 463 8.12 -4.25 26.42
CA GLY A 463 9.46 -3.72 26.64
C GLY A 463 10.49 -4.27 25.66
N VAL A 464 10.05 -4.89 24.55
CA VAL A 464 10.95 -5.28 23.47
C VAL A 464 11.44 -4.01 22.81
N LYS A 465 12.66 -3.63 23.15
CA LYS A 465 13.33 -2.49 22.53
C LYS A 465 13.55 -2.86 21.07
N GLN A 466 12.72 -2.34 20.17
CA GLN A 466 12.90 -2.53 18.75
C GLN A 466 14.31 -2.08 18.39
N SER A 467 15.01 -2.90 17.62
CA SER A 467 16.38 -2.60 17.25
C SER A 467 16.43 -1.24 16.56
N THR A 468 17.26 -0.35 17.10
CA THR A 468 17.59 0.93 16.45
C THR A 468 18.66 0.74 15.37
N ALA A 469 19.15 -0.50 15.17
CA ALA A 469 20.12 -0.83 14.16
C ALA A 469 19.62 -0.44 12.76
N LEU A 470 20.49 0.18 11.98
CA LEU A 470 20.14 0.59 10.63
C LEU A 470 19.84 -0.63 9.73
N CYS A 471 20.64 -1.70 9.85
CA CYS A 471 20.47 -2.96 9.14
C CYS A 471 21.41 -4.03 9.74
N GLU A 472 21.44 -5.22 9.15
CA GLU A 472 22.35 -6.30 9.55
C GLU A 472 23.85 -5.93 9.54
N HIS A 473 24.24 -4.87 8.83
CA HIS A 473 25.64 -4.41 8.72
C HIS A 473 26.05 -3.41 9.80
N PHE A 474 25.09 -2.70 10.42
CA PHE A 474 25.34 -1.64 11.40
C PHE A 474 24.33 -1.72 12.53
N ASP A 475 24.81 -1.99 13.75
CA ASP A 475 23.98 -2.02 14.96
C ASP A 475 23.57 -0.62 15.45
N LEU A 476 24.17 0.42 14.86
CA LEU A 476 23.89 1.83 15.11
C LEU A 476 22.71 2.31 14.26
N SER A 477 21.92 3.22 14.82
CA SER A 477 20.90 4.00 14.11
C SER A 477 21.51 4.98 13.11
N ARG A 478 20.67 5.56 12.23
CA ARG A 478 21.12 6.64 11.33
C ARG A 478 21.72 7.80 12.11
N GLN A 479 21.08 8.23 13.19
CA GLN A 479 21.53 9.38 13.99
C GLN A 479 22.90 9.09 14.62
N GLU A 480 23.08 7.92 15.22
CA GLU A 480 24.37 7.52 15.80
C GLU A 480 25.46 7.41 14.72
N LEU A 481 25.14 6.87 13.54
CA LEU A 481 26.07 6.84 12.41
C LEU A 481 26.45 8.24 11.92
N PHE A 482 25.50 9.17 11.88
CA PHE A 482 25.78 10.57 11.54
C PHE A 482 26.79 11.18 12.51
N ASP A 483 26.56 11.00 13.81
CA ASP A 483 27.46 11.51 14.86
C ASP A 483 28.84 10.81 14.80
N VAL A 484 28.91 9.49 14.58
CA VAL A 484 30.18 8.77 14.40
C VAL A 484 30.98 9.31 13.22
N VAL A 485 30.36 9.42 12.04
CA VAL A 485 31.03 9.90 10.83
C VAL A 485 31.57 11.31 11.05
N ARG A 486 30.76 12.19 11.64
CA ARG A 486 31.12 13.56 11.95
C ARG A 486 32.27 13.66 12.95
N VAL A 487 32.13 13.05 14.14
CA VAL A 487 33.08 13.17 15.26
C VAL A 487 34.42 12.52 14.93
N ARG A 488 34.40 11.37 14.24
CA ARG A 488 35.63 10.66 13.83
C ARG A 488 36.22 11.17 12.50
N GLY A 489 35.53 12.10 11.83
CA GLY A 489 35.93 12.63 10.53
C GLY A 489 36.05 11.55 9.45
N ILE A 490 35.18 10.54 9.46
CA ILE A 490 35.20 9.45 8.47
C ILE A 490 34.71 10.00 7.13
N ARG A 491 35.41 9.67 6.04
CA ARG A 491 35.12 10.21 4.69
C ARG A 491 34.81 9.16 3.63
N THR A 492 34.97 7.87 3.97
CA THR A 492 34.86 6.72 3.07
C THR A 492 33.98 5.64 3.69
N PHE A 493 33.27 4.88 2.86
CA PHE A 493 32.42 3.80 3.32
C PHE A 493 33.26 2.62 3.82
N SER A 494 34.37 2.32 3.13
CA SER A 494 35.29 1.25 3.53
C SER A 494 35.81 1.43 4.95
N ARG A 495 36.14 2.67 5.34
CA ARG A 495 36.58 2.98 6.70
C ARG A 495 35.42 2.83 7.69
N LEU A 496 34.25 3.37 7.37
CA LEU A 496 33.08 3.31 8.26
C LEU A 496 32.65 1.87 8.56
N ILE A 497 32.54 1.03 7.52
CA ILE A 497 32.10 -0.35 7.69
C ILE A 497 33.17 -1.21 8.37
N ALA A 498 34.46 -0.91 8.19
CA ALA A 498 35.54 -1.63 8.87
C ALA A 498 35.62 -1.27 10.37
N GLU A 499 35.41 -0.01 10.73
CA GLU A 499 35.51 0.46 12.12
C GLU A 499 34.22 0.27 12.92
N HIS A 500 33.04 0.35 12.27
CA HIS A 500 31.74 0.46 12.94
C HIS A 500 30.65 -0.47 12.37
N GLY A 501 30.99 -1.35 11.44
CA GLY A 501 30.04 -2.27 10.84
C GLY A 501 30.64 -3.64 10.52
N ARG A 502 29.99 -4.37 9.62
CA ARG A 502 30.41 -5.70 9.15
C ARG A 502 29.94 -5.94 7.73
N GLY A 503 30.62 -6.81 6.98
CA GLY A 503 30.24 -7.20 5.62
C GLY A 503 30.59 -6.17 4.54
N ARG A 504 29.83 -6.18 3.43
CA ARG A 504 30.05 -5.29 2.26
C ARG A 504 28.98 -4.19 2.10
N GLY A 505 28.01 -4.15 3.01
CA GLY A 505 26.85 -3.25 2.97
C GLY A 505 25.75 -3.69 2.00
N CYS A 506 24.52 -3.26 2.26
CA CYS A 506 23.33 -3.50 1.45
C CYS A 506 22.75 -2.22 0.84
N ASP A 507 21.62 -2.37 0.16
CA ASP A 507 20.75 -1.33 -0.38
C ASP A 507 20.10 -0.42 0.69
N ILE A 508 20.18 -0.80 1.97
CA ILE A 508 19.77 0.06 3.09
C ILE A 508 20.91 0.98 3.54
N CYS A 509 22.05 0.43 3.94
CA CYS A 509 23.09 1.23 4.57
C CYS A 509 23.91 2.06 3.58
N LYS A 510 24.14 1.59 2.35
CA LYS A 510 24.93 2.34 1.37
C LYS A 510 24.32 3.71 1.04
N PRO A 511 23.02 3.83 0.66
CA PRO A 511 22.42 5.14 0.40
C PRO A 511 22.34 6.03 1.64
N VAL A 512 22.21 5.44 2.84
CA VAL A 512 22.19 6.22 4.10
C VAL A 512 23.55 6.83 4.37
N VAL A 513 24.62 6.06 4.25
CA VAL A 513 25.98 6.58 4.41
C VAL A 513 26.32 7.58 3.32
N ALA A 514 25.89 7.35 2.08
CA ALA A 514 26.00 8.33 1.00
C ALA A 514 25.34 9.67 1.38
N SER A 515 24.11 9.62 1.90
CA SER A 515 23.37 10.79 2.39
C SER A 515 24.11 11.50 3.52
N ILE A 516 24.59 10.77 4.54
CA ILE A 516 25.34 11.34 5.67
C ILE A 516 26.62 12.05 5.17
N LEU A 517 27.42 11.38 4.35
CA LEU A 517 28.66 11.94 3.80
C LEU A 517 28.38 13.19 2.96
N ALA A 518 27.31 13.19 2.18
CA ALA A 518 26.95 14.34 1.34
C ALA A 518 26.45 15.52 2.19
N SER A 519 25.65 15.27 3.24
CA SER A 519 25.19 16.30 4.19
C SER A 519 26.33 16.96 4.99
N LEU A 520 27.45 16.25 5.19
CA LEU A 520 28.64 16.77 5.88
C LEU A 520 29.63 17.51 4.94
N GLY A 521 29.24 17.79 3.69
CA GLY A 521 30.06 18.56 2.75
C GLY A 521 31.38 17.88 2.39
N THR A 522 31.38 16.56 2.26
CA THR A 522 32.63 15.80 2.13
C THR A 522 33.21 15.76 0.71
N GLY A 523 32.58 16.40 -0.28
CA GLY A 523 32.95 16.45 -1.69
C GLY A 523 31.79 16.04 -2.60
N HIS A 524 32.06 15.80 -3.89
CA HIS A 524 31.01 15.49 -4.86
C HIS A 524 30.45 14.06 -4.64
N VAL A 525 29.16 13.86 -4.92
CA VAL A 525 28.46 12.58 -4.65
C VAL A 525 28.95 11.42 -5.52
N LEU A 526 29.58 11.73 -6.65
CA LEU A 526 30.18 10.77 -7.59
C LEU A 526 31.71 10.56 -7.39
N ASP A 527 32.29 11.08 -6.30
CA ASP A 527 33.72 10.93 -6.02
C ASP A 527 34.05 9.57 -5.38
N GLY A 528 35.07 8.90 -5.90
CA GLY A 528 35.67 7.69 -5.32
C GLY A 528 34.64 6.63 -4.94
N GLU A 529 34.69 6.17 -3.69
CA GLU A 529 33.77 5.15 -3.16
C GLU A 529 32.31 5.60 -3.15
N ARG A 530 32.03 6.91 -3.03
CA ARG A 530 30.68 7.45 -2.85
C ARG A 530 29.78 7.18 -4.04
N ALA A 531 30.35 7.17 -5.24
CA ALA A 531 29.62 6.87 -6.46
C ALA A 531 28.95 5.48 -6.41
N SER A 532 29.60 4.50 -5.78
CA SER A 532 29.08 3.14 -5.64
C SER A 532 28.01 3.00 -4.55
N LEU A 533 27.82 4.04 -3.73
CA LEU A 533 26.84 4.07 -2.65
C LEU A 533 25.51 4.70 -3.07
N GLN A 534 25.52 5.46 -4.18
CA GLN A 534 24.35 6.18 -4.65
C GLN A 534 23.28 5.21 -5.14
N ASP A 535 22.02 5.59 -4.89
CA ASP A 535 20.89 4.93 -5.53
C ASP A 535 20.78 5.35 -7.00
N THR A 536 19.84 4.75 -7.72
CA THR A 536 19.72 4.93 -9.17
C THR A 536 19.57 6.39 -9.62
N ASN A 537 18.96 7.26 -8.81
CA ASN A 537 18.74 8.66 -9.22
C ASN A 537 19.99 9.52 -8.98
N ASP A 538 20.62 9.37 -7.80
CA ASP A 538 21.84 10.11 -7.47
C ASP A 538 23.06 9.59 -8.27
N ALA A 539 23.06 8.33 -8.69
CA ALA A 539 24.11 7.76 -9.54
C ALA A 539 24.20 8.42 -10.93
N TYR A 540 23.07 8.90 -11.46
CA TYR A 540 22.97 9.55 -12.76
C TYR A 540 22.54 11.03 -12.67
N LEU A 541 22.49 11.61 -11.47
CA LEU A 541 22.05 12.99 -11.23
C LEU A 541 20.77 13.36 -12.01
N ALA A 542 19.85 12.41 -12.12
CA ALA A 542 18.62 12.52 -12.91
C ALA A 542 17.58 11.51 -12.41
N ASN A 543 16.29 11.83 -12.53
CA ASN A 543 15.24 10.89 -12.09
C ASN A 543 15.03 9.81 -13.15
N LEU A 544 15.21 8.54 -12.79
CA LEU A 544 14.86 7.42 -13.66
C LEU A 544 13.34 7.35 -13.88
N GLN A 545 12.94 7.17 -15.13
CA GLN A 545 11.56 7.01 -15.58
C GLN A 545 11.23 5.54 -15.83
N ARG A 546 9.94 5.24 -15.91
CA ARG A 546 9.43 3.86 -16.03
C ARG A 546 9.96 3.10 -17.24
N ASP A 547 10.23 3.79 -18.33
CA ASP A 547 10.73 3.24 -19.59
C ASP A 547 12.27 3.17 -19.66
N GLY A 548 12.97 3.51 -18.59
CA GLY A 548 14.44 3.56 -18.56
C GLY A 548 15.02 4.91 -18.99
N SER A 549 14.20 5.87 -19.42
CA SER A 549 14.63 7.25 -19.69
C SER A 549 14.81 8.06 -18.39
N TYR A 550 15.24 9.31 -18.51
CA TYR A 550 15.53 10.20 -17.39
C TYR A 550 14.79 11.54 -17.52
N SER A 551 14.58 12.21 -16.38
CA SER A 551 14.08 13.59 -16.35
C SER A 551 15.15 14.60 -15.94
N VAL A 552 15.08 15.78 -16.56
CA VAL A 552 15.95 16.94 -16.38
C VAL A 552 15.11 18.09 -15.85
N VAL A 553 15.48 18.64 -14.70
CA VAL A 553 14.77 19.74 -14.04
C VAL A 553 15.77 20.85 -13.73
N PRO A 554 15.89 21.88 -14.59
CA PRO A 554 16.69 23.05 -14.25
C PRO A 554 16.09 23.80 -13.07
N ARG A 555 16.95 24.46 -12.28
CA ARG A 555 16.52 25.31 -11.17
C ARG A 555 15.87 26.59 -11.70
N ILE A 556 14.71 26.93 -11.13
CA ILE A 556 13.98 28.18 -11.38
C ILE A 556 13.63 28.75 -9.99
N PRO A 557 14.54 29.52 -9.37
CA PRO A 557 14.36 30.01 -8.00
C PRO A 557 13.07 30.81 -7.85
N GLY A 558 12.26 30.49 -6.84
CA GLY A 558 10.99 31.20 -6.59
C GLY A 558 9.95 31.07 -7.71
N GLY A 559 10.21 30.28 -8.76
CA GLY A 559 9.39 30.25 -9.97
C GLY A 559 9.65 31.41 -10.95
N GLU A 560 10.67 32.23 -10.72
CA GLU A 560 11.01 33.39 -11.54
C GLU A 560 11.96 33.00 -12.69
N ILE A 561 11.57 33.31 -13.94
CA ILE A 561 12.33 32.96 -15.14
C ILE A 561 12.28 34.08 -16.18
N THR A 562 13.40 34.37 -16.82
CA THR A 562 13.47 35.36 -17.92
C THR A 562 12.98 34.75 -19.24
N PRO A 563 12.48 35.57 -20.19
CA PRO A 563 12.09 35.09 -21.51
C PRO A 563 13.21 34.33 -22.25
N GLU A 564 14.46 34.78 -22.14
CA GLU A 564 15.62 34.15 -22.79
C GLU A 564 15.86 32.75 -22.25
N LYS A 565 15.83 32.60 -20.91
CA LYS A 565 15.97 31.30 -20.24
C LYS A 565 14.82 30.36 -20.59
N LEU A 566 13.59 30.88 -20.69
CA LEU A 566 12.43 30.10 -21.11
C LEU A 566 12.58 29.59 -22.56
N ILE A 567 13.09 30.43 -23.47
CA ILE A 567 13.39 30.04 -24.86
C ILE A 567 14.44 28.93 -24.89
N VAL A 568 15.51 29.02 -24.09
CA VAL A 568 16.54 27.96 -24.03
C VAL A 568 15.93 26.62 -23.61
N ILE A 569 15.10 26.58 -22.57
CA ILE A 569 14.41 25.34 -22.16
C ILE A 569 13.57 24.78 -23.33
N GLY A 570 12.84 25.65 -24.04
CA GLY A 570 12.06 25.25 -25.21
C GLY A 570 12.92 24.67 -26.35
N GLN A 571 14.06 25.28 -26.64
CA GLN A 571 14.99 24.81 -27.67
C GLN A 571 15.62 23.47 -27.29
N VAL A 572 16.01 23.28 -26.02
CA VAL A 572 16.53 22.00 -25.52
C VAL A 572 15.44 20.92 -25.63
N ALA A 573 14.22 21.21 -25.20
CA ALA A 573 13.12 20.26 -25.30
C ALA A 573 12.82 19.85 -26.75
N GLN A 574 12.86 20.79 -27.69
CA GLN A 574 12.66 20.52 -29.12
C GLN A 574 13.78 19.66 -29.71
N GLU A 575 15.05 20.01 -29.46
CA GLU A 575 16.21 19.30 -29.99
C GLU A 575 16.25 17.84 -29.53
N PHE A 576 16.08 17.62 -28.22
CA PHE A 576 16.17 16.30 -27.63
C PHE A 576 14.85 15.53 -27.62
N LYS A 577 13.78 16.12 -28.18
CA LYS A 577 12.42 15.56 -28.22
C LYS A 577 11.95 15.14 -26.83
N LEU A 578 11.95 16.08 -25.89
CA LEU A 578 11.58 15.86 -24.50
C LEU A 578 10.12 16.25 -24.25
N TYR A 579 9.44 15.49 -23.40
CA TYR A 579 8.14 15.88 -22.87
C TYR A 579 8.33 16.99 -21.84
N THR A 580 7.50 18.02 -21.88
CA THR A 580 7.60 19.21 -21.02
C THR A 580 6.39 19.34 -20.11
N LYS A 581 6.63 19.59 -18.82
CA LYS A 581 5.56 19.75 -17.83
C LYS A 581 5.88 20.83 -16.81
N ILE A 582 4.94 21.77 -16.65
CA ILE A 582 4.94 22.69 -15.50
C ILE A 582 4.52 21.91 -14.25
N THR A 583 5.32 22.02 -13.19
CA THR A 583 5.15 21.29 -11.93
C THR A 583 4.56 22.19 -10.84
N GLY A 584 4.00 21.58 -9.80
CA GLY A 584 3.49 22.30 -8.63
C GLY A 584 4.56 23.03 -7.80
N GLY A 585 5.85 22.86 -8.10
CA GLY A 585 6.96 23.62 -7.52
C GLY A 585 7.40 24.82 -8.36
N GLN A 586 6.56 25.27 -9.31
CA GLN A 586 6.87 26.36 -10.25
C GLN A 586 8.12 26.11 -11.09
N ARG A 587 8.28 24.86 -11.56
CA ARG A 587 9.38 24.44 -12.43
C ARG A 587 8.90 23.81 -13.72
N ILE A 588 9.77 23.75 -14.71
CA ILE A 588 9.56 23.02 -15.97
C ILE A 588 10.41 21.75 -15.92
N ASP A 589 9.74 20.59 -16.01
CA ASP A 589 10.36 19.27 -16.01
C ASP A 589 10.40 18.73 -17.44
N LEU A 590 11.57 18.22 -17.84
CA LEU A 590 11.86 17.70 -19.17
C LEU A 590 12.07 16.18 -19.08
N PHE A 591 11.20 15.38 -19.70
CA PHE A 591 11.22 13.92 -19.58
C PHE A 591 11.58 13.25 -20.90
N GLY A 592 12.15 12.04 -20.81
CA GLY A 592 12.48 11.22 -21.97
C GLY A 592 13.93 11.34 -22.41
N ALA A 593 14.79 11.97 -21.61
CA ALA A 593 16.22 12.04 -21.91
C ALA A 593 16.85 10.67 -21.75
N ARG A 594 17.64 10.22 -22.73
CA ARG A 594 18.50 9.04 -22.52
C ARG A 594 19.71 9.41 -21.69
N VAL A 595 20.34 8.42 -21.07
CA VAL A 595 21.53 8.64 -20.22
C VAL A 595 22.67 9.33 -20.99
N ASP A 596 22.90 8.98 -22.26
CA ASP A 596 23.92 9.56 -23.14
C ASP A 596 23.63 11.02 -23.53
N GLN A 597 22.38 11.44 -23.46
CA GLN A 597 21.95 12.80 -23.77
C GLN A 597 22.09 13.74 -22.58
N LEU A 598 22.13 13.22 -21.35
CA LEU A 598 22.14 14.05 -20.14
C LEU A 598 23.28 15.08 -20.15
N PRO A 599 24.56 14.74 -20.45
CA PRO A 599 25.63 15.73 -20.47
C PRO A 599 25.43 16.81 -21.55
N GLN A 600 24.87 16.47 -22.71
CA GLN A 600 24.63 17.41 -23.80
C GLN A 600 23.52 18.40 -23.41
N ILE A 601 22.43 17.89 -22.85
CA ILE A 601 21.31 18.69 -22.32
C ILE A 601 21.82 19.64 -21.24
N TRP A 602 22.54 19.12 -20.25
CA TRP A 602 23.04 19.93 -19.15
C TRP A 602 24.08 20.95 -19.58
N ARG A 603 24.93 20.66 -20.57
CA ARG A 603 25.85 21.67 -21.12
C ARG A 603 25.11 22.87 -21.66
N ARG A 604 24.08 22.67 -22.49
CA ARG A 604 23.25 23.78 -23.01
C ARG A 604 22.56 24.58 -21.90
N LEU A 605 22.05 23.90 -20.87
CA LEU A 605 21.39 24.55 -19.74
C LEU A 605 22.39 25.35 -18.88
N VAL A 606 23.54 24.77 -18.57
CA VAL A 606 24.61 25.41 -17.78
C VAL A 606 25.22 26.61 -18.52
N ASP A 607 25.42 26.52 -19.83
CA ASP A 607 25.88 27.64 -20.67
C ASP A 607 24.89 28.81 -20.68
N ALA A 608 23.59 28.51 -20.54
CA ALA A 608 22.53 29.52 -20.37
C ALA A 608 22.36 30.01 -18.92
N GLY A 609 23.22 29.58 -18.00
CA GLY A 609 23.20 29.99 -16.60
C GLY A 609 22.11 29.32 -15.76
N PHE A 610 21.68 28.11 -16.12
CA PHE A 610 20.91 27.25 -15.23
C PHE A 610 21.82 26.44 -14.31
N GLU A 611 21.29 26.09 -13.15
CA GLU A 611 21.83 25.09 -12.24
C GLU A 611 20.89 23.88 -12.17
N SER A 612 21.39 22.77 -11.64
CA SER A 612 20.60 21.61 -11.27
C SER A 612 19.52 21.97 -10.26
N GLY A 613 18.29 21.60 -10.58
CA GLY A 613 17.18 21.67 -9.64
C GLY A 613 17.26 20.63 -8.52
N HIS A 614 18.22 19.69 -8.57
CA HIS A 614 18.39 18.58 -7.62
C HIS A 614 17.10 17.76 -7.43
N ALA A 615 16.28 17.66 -8.48
CA ALA A 615 15.02 16.93 -8.44
C ALA A 615 15.23 15.41 -8.28
N TYR A 616 16.42 14.90 -8.61
CA TYR A 616 16.85 13.52 -8.43
C TYR A 616 17.19 13.20 -6.97
N GLY A 617 17.82 14.15 -6.27
CA GLY A 617 18.30 13.97 -4.92
C GLY A 617 17.23 14.03 -3.82
N LYS A 618 17.62 13.51 -2.65
CA LYS A 618 17.03 13.87 -1.36
C LYS A 618 17.67 15.17 -0.86
N ALA A 619 17.21 16.28 -1.45
CA ALA A 619 17.70 17.62 -1.17
C ALA A 619 16.55 18.64 -1.11
N LEU A 620 16.85 19.93 -0.87
CA LEU A 620 15.89 20.99 -1.14
C LEU A 620 15.49 20.98 -2.62
N ARG A 621 14.20 20.74 -2.88
CA ARG A 621 13.67 20.63 -4.23
C ARG A 621 13.06 21.89 -4.79
N THR A 622 12.53 22.80 -3.98
CA THR A 622 11.86 24.03 -4.45
C THR A 622 11.51 24.92 -3.26
N VAL A 623 11.54 26.24 -3.49
CA VAL A 623 10.85 27.21 -2.66
C VAL A 623 9.80 27.89 -3.56
N LYS A 624 8.53 27.48 -3.40
CA LYS A 624 7.41 28.05 -4.17
C LYS A 624 7.09 29.46 -3.65
N SER A 625 6.82 30.41 -4.54
CA SER A 625 6.41 31.77 -4.15
C SER A 625 5.02 32.11 -4.69
N CYS A 626 4.34 33.08 -4.09
CA CYS A 626 3.35 33.86 -4.83
C CYS A 626 4.01 35.16 -5.31
N VAL A 627 3.31 35.92 -6.15
CA VAL A 627 3.83 37.15 -6.77
C VAL A 627 4.06 38.32 -5.79
N GLY A 628 3.77 38.13 -4.51
CA GLY A 628 4.10 39.08 -3.44
C GLY A 628 3.45 40.46 -3.58
N GLU A 629 3.95 41.42 -2.81
CA GLU A 629 3.56 42.85 -2.90
C GLU A 629 3.94 43.50 -4.23
N THR A 630 4.90 42.92 -4.96
CA THR A 630 5.35 43.40 -6.26
C THR A 630 4.23 43.48 -7.29
N TRP A 631 3.27 42.52 -7.24
CA TRP A 631 2.18 42.44 -8.22
C TRP A 631 0.80 42.21 -7.62
N CYS A 632 0.69 41.53 -6.47
CA CYS A 632 -0.60 41.22 -5.88
C CYS A 632 -1.08 42.39 -5.02
N ARG A 633 -2.30 42.88 -5.27
CA ARG A 633 -2.94 43.93 -4.45
C ARG A 633 -3.13 43.57 -2.95
N TYR A 634 -2.95 42.29 -2.60
CA TYR A 634 -3.04 41.78 -1.23
C TYR A 634 -1.67 41.38 -0.67
N GLY A 635 -0.60 41.51 -1.46
CA GLY A 635 0.74 41.23 -0.99
C GLY A 635 1.12 42.24 0.08
N VAL A 636 1.67 41.73 1.17
CA VAL A 636 2.12 42.49 2.35
C VAL A 636 3.63 42.67 2.32
N GLN A 637 4.37 41.68 1.80
CA GLN A 637 5.83 41.71 1.67
C GLN A 637 6.30 41.01 0.40
N ASP A 638 7.56 41.23 0.03
CA ASP A 638 8.25 40.59 -1.10
C ASP A 638 8.51 39.09 -0.87
N SER A 639 7.48 38.28 -1.14
CA SER A 639 7.61 36.82 -1.09
C SER A 639 8.46 36.24 -2.21
N VAL A 640 8.62 36.93 -3.34
CA VAL A 640 9.41 36.43 -4.48
C VAL A 640 10.89 36.53 -4.15
N GLY A 641 11.35 37.72 -3.73
CA GLY A 641 12.73 37.94 -3.32
C GLY A 641 13.17 37.02 -2.19
N LEU A 642 12.33 36.85 -1.15
CA LEU A 642 12.63 35.91 -0.07
C LEU A 642 12.67 34.46 -0.56
N ALA A 643 11.74 34.02 -1.42
CA ALA A 643 11.77 32.65 -1.94
C ALA A 643 13.02 32.38 -2.79
N VAL A 644 13.44 33.33 -3.63
CA VAL A 644 14.69 33.25 -4.41
C VAL A 644 15.89 33.15 -3.46
N ALA A 645 15.96 34.01 -2.44
CA ALA A 645 17.05 34.01 -1.47
C ALA A 645 17.15 32.68 -0.71
N LEU A 646 16.03 32.13 -0.25
CA LEU A 646 15.99 30.83 0.45
C LEU A 646 16.34 29.67 -0.49
N GLU A 647 15.82 29.67 -1.73
CA GLU A 647 16.13 28.61 -2.69
C GLU A 647 17.60 28.61 -3.06
N LEU A 648 18.19 29.80 -3.23
CA LEU A 648 19.61 29.93 -3.46
C LEU A 648 20.41 29.57 -2.21
N ARG A 649 20.03 29.98 -1.01
CA ARG A 649 20.77 29.65 0.21
C ARG A 649 20.88 28.14 0.43
N TYR A 650 19.77 27.40 0.30
CA TYR A 650 19.74 25.97 0.63
C TYR A 650 19.86 25.04 -0.58
N ARG A 651 20.24 25.56 -1.76
CA ARG A 651 20.50 24.73 -2.94
C ARG A 651 21.57 23.69 -2.65
N GLY A 652 21.37 22.47 -3.17
CA GLY A 652 22.27 21.33 -2.94
C GLY A 652 22.23 20.74 -1.53
N LEU A 653 21.45 21.28 -0.58
CA LEU A 653 21.42 20.78 0.79
C LEU A 653 20.85 19.36 0.85
N ARG A 654 21.72 18.37 1.12
CA ARG A 654 21.37 16.95 1.23
C ARG A 654 20.76 16.63 2.58
N ALA A 655 19.73 15.80 2.58
CA ALA A 655 18.93 15.51 3.77
C ALA A 655 18.41 14.05 3.78
N PRO A 656 17.97 13.52 4.94
CA PRO A 656 17.40 12.17 5.04
C PRO A 656 16.23 11.94 4.07
N HIS A 657 15.50 13.01 3.71
CA HIS A 657 14.51 12.97 2.65
C HIS A 657 14.47 14.31 1.88
N LYS A 658 13.75 14.36 0.75
CA LYS A 658 13.50 15.59 -0.03
C LYS A 658 12.76 16.63 0.82
N ILE A 659 13.18 17.89 0.71
CA ILE A 659 12.62 19.05 1.41
C ILE A 659 11.94 19.96 0.39
N LYS A 660 10.78 20.52 0.75
CA LYS A 660 10.08 21.55 -0.01
C LYS A 660 9.78 22.72 0.91
N SER A 661 9.78 23.92 0.35
CA SER A 661 9.36 25.13 1.05
C SER A 661 8.44 25.99 0.19
N ALA A 662 7.80 26.97 0.80
CA ALA A 662 7.15 28.05 0.09
C ALA A 662 7.06 29.33 0.93
N VAL A 663 7.00 30.46 0.24
CA VAL A 663 6.83 31.80 0.82
C VAL A 663 5.56 32.43 0.24
N SER A 664 4.62 32.78 1.12
CA SER A 664 3.41 33.52 0.75
C SER A 664 3.49 34.95 1.24
N GLY A 665 3.29 35.91 0.34
CA GLY A 665 3.30 37.34 0.65
C GLY A 665 2.08 37.83 1.43
N CYS A 666 1.12 36.96 1.80
CA CYS A 666 0.03 37.28 2.72
C CYS A 666 -0.68 36.01 3.22
N ALA A 667 -1.60 36.18 4.17
CA ALA A 667 -2.41 35.10 4.77
C ALA A 667 -3.34 34.34 3.79
N ARG A 668 -3.52 34.83 2.56
CA ARG A 668 -4.25 34.09 1.50
C ARG A 668 -3.48 32.89 0.95
N GLU A 669 -2.18 32.84 1.23
CA GLU A 669 -1.41 31.60 1.18
C GLU A 669 -1.32 30.96 -0.22
N CYS A 670 -1.31 31.74 -1.30
CA CYS A 670 -1.29 31.21 -2.66
C CYS A 670 -0.08 30.31 -2.98
N ALA A 671 0.98 30.35 -2.16
CA ALA A 671 2.15 29.50 -2.30
C ALA A 671 2.01 28.11 -1.62
N GLU A 672 0.94 27.85 -0.87
CA GLU A 672 0.74 26.60 -0.11
C GLU A 672 1.87 26.29 0.91
N ALA A 673 2.48 27.33 1.49
CA ALA A 673 3.47 27.29 2.56
C ALA A 673 3.16 26.30 3.70
N ARG A 674 1.92 26.19 4.18
CA ARG A 674 1.56 25.26 5.26
C ARG A 674 1.58 23.79 4.82
N SER A 675 1.63 23.49 3.54
CA SER A 675 1.76 22.11 3.04
C SER A 675 3.23 21.66 2.88
N LYS A 676 4.20 22.53 3.19
CA LYS A 676 5.62 22.30 2.92
C LYS A 676 6.37 21.93 4.20
N ASP A 677 7.55 21.34 4.04
CA ASP A 677 8.37 20.87 5.18
C ASP A 677 8.73 22.05 6.11
N PHE A 678 8.93 23.24 5.54
CA PHE A 678 8.85 24.53 6.23
C PHE A 678 8.22 25.58 5.31
N GLY A 679 7.40 26.48 5.85
CA GLY A 679 6.65 27.48 5.09
C GLY A 679 6.70 28.85 5.76
N ILE A 680 6.65 29.91 4.95
CA ILE A 680 6.72 31.28 5.43
C ILE A 680 5.49 32.04 4.93
N ILE A 681 4.84 32.80 5.82
CA ILE A 681 3.68 33.64 5.48
C ILE A 681 3.91 35.04 6.03
N ALA A 682 3.80 36.05 5.17
CA ALA A 682 3.93 37.45 5.57
C ALA A 682 2.78 37.90 6.48
N THR A 683 3.12 38.74 7.45
CA THR A 683 2.21 39.51 8.30
C THR A 683 2.60 40.99 8.23
N ASP A 684 1.77 41.86 8.82
CA ASP A 684 2.10 43.28 8.95
C ASP A 684 3.29 43.51 9.91
N GLY A 685 3.60 42.54 10.78
CA GLY A 685 4.69 42.59 11.75
C GLY A 685 6.00 41.94 11.31
N GLY A 686 6.00 41.17 10.21
CA GLY A 686 7.17 40.41 9.77
C GLY A 686 6.77 39.09 9.09
N TRP A 687 7.48 38.01 9.42
CA TRP A 687 7.27 36.69 8.83
C TRP A 687 6.82 35.67 9.88
N ASN A 688 5.73 34.96 9.59
CA ASN A 688 5.37 33.75 10.33
C ASN A 688 6.07 32.53 9.70
N LEU A 689 6.83 31.81 10.52
CA LEU A 689 7.47 30.54 10.16
C LEU A 689 6.59 29.37 10.61
N TYR A 690 6.34 28.45 9.68
CA TYR A 690 5.64 27.19 9.91
C TYR A 690 6.58 26.02 9.63
N VAL A 691 6.51 24.95 10.42
CA VAL A 691 7.37 23.75 10.25
C VAL A 691 6.57 22.45 10.33
N GLY A 692 7.08 21.40 9.69
CA GLY A 692 6.51 20.05 9.81
C GLY A 692 5.37 19.73 8.85
N GLY A 693 5.16 20.50 7.78
CA GLY A 693 4.12 20.18 6.79
C GLY A 693 4.51 19.08 5.81
N ASN A 694 3.52 18.48 5.15
CA ASN A 694 3.72 17.42 4.16
C ASN A 694 2.63 17.42 3.08
N GLY A 695 2.98 17.69 1.82
CA GLY A 695 2.13 17.46 0.65
C GLY A 695 2.32 16.07 0.02
N GLY A 696 2.32 15.01 0.82
CA GLY A 696 2.62 13.62 0.42
C GLY A 696 1.45 12.65 0.61
N PHE A 697 1.74 11.33 0.67
CA PHE A 697 0.75 10.25 0.82
C PHE A 697 -0.20 10.46 2.00
N ARG A 698 0.31 11.00 3.12
CA ARG A 698 -0.49 11.52 4.23
C ARG A 698 -0.29 13.04 4.29
N PRO A 699 -1.22 13.83 3.73
CA PRO A 699 -1.10 15.28 3.79
C PRO A 699 -1.21 15.76 5.24
N ARG A 700 -0.36 16.71 5.63
CA ARG A 700 -0.36 17.32 6.98
C ARG A 700 0.02 18.79 6.86
N HIS A 701 -0.73 19.65 7.55
CA HIS A 701 -0.35 21.06 7.65
C HIS A 701 0.80 21.25 8.63
N ALA A 702 1.70 22.16 8.29
CA ALA A 702 2.78 22.65 9.14
C ALA A 702 2.21 23.44 10.31
N ASP A 703 2.83 23.31 11.47
CA ASP A 703 2.45 24.03 12.68
C ASP A 703 3.15 25.39 12.73
N LEU A 704 2.46 26.37 13.30
CA LEU A 704 3.03 27.70 13.51
C LEU A 704 4.18 27.60 14.52
N PHE A 705 5.38 27.97 14.08
CA PHE A 705 6.60 27.86 14.87
C PHE A 705 7.02 29.19 15.49
N ALA A 706 7.04 30.25 14.71
CA ALA A 706 7.39 31.60 15.20
C ALA A 706 6.63 32.65 14.39
N THR A 707 6.38 33.80 15.00
CA THR A 707 5.54 34.86 14.43
C THR A 707 6.29 36.18 14.32
N ASP A 708 5.89 37.00 13.34
CA ASP A 708 6.33 38.39 13.18
C ASP A 708 7.85 38.58 13.21
N LEU A 709 8.58 37.64 12.60
CA LEU A 709 10.04 37.66 12.55
C LEU A 709 10.53 38.68 11.51
N ALA A 710 11.58 39.43 11.84
CA ALA A 710 12.38 40.10 10.82
C ALA A 710 13.12 39.06 9.94
N THR A 711 13.51 39.43 8.73
CA THR A 711 14.22 38.52 7.81
C THR A 711 15.54 38.03 8.43
N GLU A 712 16.21 38.89 9.19
CA GLU A 712 17.47 38.62 9.88
C GLU A 712 17.31 37.60 11.01
N GLU A 713 16.12 37.47 11.59
CA GLU A 713 15.79 36.50 12.65
C GLU A 713 15.25 35.19 12.06
N LEU A 714 14.53 35.28 10.94
CA LEU A 714 13.96 34.15 10.22
C LEU A 714 15.02 33.19 9.69
N ILE A 715 16.08 33.71 9.08
CA ILE A 715 17.11 32.89 8.43
C ILE A 715 17.84 31.97 9.42
N PRO A 716 18.39 32.46 10.56
CA PRO A 716 19.01 31.59 11.56
C PRO A 716 18.07 30.50 12.09
N LEU A 717 16.79 30.80 12.29
CA LEU A 717 15.82 29.78 12.75
C LEU A 717 15.62 28.67 11.72
N ILE A 718 15.56 29.00 10.43
CA ILE A 718 15.46 28.00 9.35
C ILE A 718 16.78 27.20 9.25
N ASP A 719 17.93 27.86 9.35
CA ASP A 719 19.24 27.20 9.34
C ASP A 719 19.31 26.12 10.44
N ARG A 720 18.96 26.50 11.67
CA ARG A 720 18.92 25.59 12.84
C ARG A 720 17.93 24.45 12.65
N PHE A 721 16.72 24.74 12.19
CA PHE A 721 15.69 23.73 11.90
C PHE A 721 16.20 22.67 10.91
N LEU A 722 16.74 23.12 9.77
CA LEU A 722 17.22 22.23 8.70
C LEU A 722 18.40 21.38 9.16
N MET A 723 19.39 21.98 9.83
CA MET A 723 20.57 21.25 10.28
C MET A 723 20.24 20.28 11.41
N TYR A 724 19.36 20.67 12.34
CA TYR A 724 18.92 19.77 13.40
C TYR A 724 18.13 18.58 12.84
N TYR A 725 17.25 18.81 11.87
CA TYR A 725 16.55 17.74 11.14
C TYR A 725 17.53 16.80 10.43
N ILE A 726 18.51 17.33 9.69
CA ILE A 726 19.49 16.53 8.94
C ILE A 726 20.30 15.63 9.89
N ARG A 727 20.65 16.15 11.06
CA ARG A 727 21.41 15.44 12.10
C ARG A 727 20.60 14.33 12.78
N THR A 728 19.35 14.59 13.11
CA THR A 728 18.59 13.73 14.06
C THR A 728 17.52 12.86 13.42
N ALA A 729 17.02 13.19 12.23
CA ALA A 729 15.95 12.41 11.61
C ALA A 729 16.42 11.03 11.14
N ASP A 730 15.49 10.09 11.06
CA ASP A 730 15.77 8.74 10.61
C ASP A 730 15.78 8.61 9.06
N ARG A 731 16.18 7.45 8.55
CA ARG A 731 16.23 7.14 7.11
C ARG A 731 14.88 7.41 6.45
N LEU A 732 14.89 8.21 5.38
CA LEU A 732 13.72 8.55 4.57
C LEU A 732 12.55 9.17 5.36
N GLN A 733 12.82 9.68 6.57
CA GLN A 733 11.81 10.31 7.42
C GLN A 733 11.55 11.75 6.96
N ARG A 734 10.28 12.14 6.82
CA ARG A 734 9.87 13.53 6.54
C ARG A 734 9.90 14.36 7.83
N THR A 735 10.06 15.68 7.71
CA THR A 735 10.06 16.60 8.87
C THR A 735 8.81 16.46 9.73
N ALA A 736 7.64 16.25 9.11
CA ALA A 736 6.38 15.98 9.79
C ALA A 736 6.47 14.81 10.79
N ALA A 737 6.83 13.63 10.27
CA ALA A 737 6.93 12.41 11.05
C ALA A 737 8.11 12.45 12.05
N TRP A 738 9.15 13.23 11.74
CA TRP A 738 10.27 13.46 12.64
C TRP A 738 9.86 14.26 13.87
N ILE A 739 9.11 15.35 13.70
CA ILE A 739 8.57 16.13 14.84
C ILE A 739 7.59 15.29 15.65
N GLU A 740 6.74 14.48 15.00
CA GLU A 740 5.77 13.61 15.67
C GLU A 740 6.44 12.49 16.50
N ALA A 741 7.58 11.99 16.04
CA ALA A 741 8.34 10.95 16.74
C ALA A 741 9.23 11.49 17.87
N MET A 742 9.44 12.80 17.93
CA MET A 742 10.29 13.45 18.91
C MET A 742 9.57 13.54 20.26
N GLU A 743 10.24 13.13 21.34
CA GLU A 743 9.71 13.29 22.69
C GLU A 743 9.58 14.79 23.01
N GLY A 744 8.37 15.22 23.42
CA GLY A 744 8.03 16.63 23.58
C GLY A 744 7.74 17.38 22.26
N GLY A 745 7.84 16.71 21.10
CA GLY A 745 7.39 17.21 19.80
C GLY A 745 7.90 18.61 19.44
N LEU A 746 6.96 19.49 19.08
CA LEU A 746 7.26 20.86 18.66
C LEU A 746 7.86 21.72 19.80
N ASP A 747 7.46 21.46 21.05
CA ASP A 747 7.95 22.21 22.20
C ASP A 747 9.42 21.86 22.49
N HIS A 748 9.78 20.58 22.37
CA HIS A 748 11.20 20.19 22.44
C HIS A 748 12.00 20.82 21.32
N LEU A 749 11.49 20.79 20.08
CA LEU A 749 12.16 21.45 18.96
C LEU A 749 12.40 22.95 19.25
N ARG A 750 11.38 23.66 19.76
CA ARG A 750 11.49 25.07 20.17
C ARG A 750 12.58 25.27 21.22
N ALA A 751 12.58 24.45 22.28
CA ALA A 751 13.59 24.54 23.32
C ALA A 751 15.02 24.36 22.77
N VAL A 752 15.21 23.53 21.75
CA VAL A 752 16.54 23.31 21.15
C VAL A 752 16.96 24.45 20.21
N ILE A 753 16.09 24.89 19.29
CA ILE A 753 16.51 25.80 18.21
C ILE A 753 16.16 27.27 18.45
N VAL A 754 15.31 27.58 19.43
CA VAL A 754 14.99 28.94 19.86
C VAL A 754 15.72 29.27 21.16
N ASP A 755 15.55 28.44 22.18
CA ASP A 755 16.08 28.70 23.53
C ASP A 755 17.50 28.15 23.74
N ASP A 756 18.07 27.51 22.71
CA ASP A 756 19.40 26.89 22.71
C ASP A 756 19.66 25.96 23.91
N SER A 757 18.64 25.19 24.33
CA SER A 757 18.71 24.34 25.52
C SER A 757 19.83 23.30 25.50
N LEU A 758 20.36 22.98 24.31
CA LEU A 758 21.49 22.07 24.10
C LEU A 758 22.81 22.77 23.75
N GLY A 759 22.85 24.09 23.61
CA GLY A 759 24.04 24.84 23.22
C GLY A 759 24.53 24.54 21.79
N LEU A 760 23.62 24.19 20.87
CA LEU A 760 23.92 23.74 19.51
C LEU A 760 23.71 24.82 18.45
N CYS A 761 23.01 25.92 18.74
CA CYS A 761 22.55 26.86 17.73
C CYS A 761 23.69 27.45 16.88
N ALA A 762 24.76 27.93 17.51
CA ALA A 762 25.92 28.48 16.81
C ALA A 762 26.63 27.45 15.91
N GLU A 763 26.67 26.18 16.34
CA GLU A 763 27.25 25.08 15.56
C GLU A 763 26.40 24.75 14.33
N LEU A 764 25.07 24.69 14.49
CA LEU A 764 24.13 24.44 13.40
C LEU A 764 24.18 25.56 12.35
N GLU A 765 24.26 26.82 12.79
CA GLU A 765 24.43 27.97 11.89
C GLU A 765 25.76 27.93 11.14
N ALA A 766 26.86 27.58 11.82
CA ALA A 766 28.17 27.45 11.19
C ALA A 766 28.22 26.29 10.16
N GLU A 767 27.46 25.22 10.39
CA GLU A 767 27.27 24.14 9.42
C GLU A 767 26.54 24.62 8.16
N MET A 768 25.44 25.35 8.33
CA MET A 768 24.75 25.95 7.19
C MET A 768 25.61 26.95 6.45
N ALA A 769 26.35 27.81 7.16
CA ALA A 769 27.25 28.78 6.53
C ALA A 769 28.33 28.09 5.68
N ARG A 770 28.89 26.96 6.15
CA ARG A 770 29.83 26.14 5.37
C ARG A 770 29.18 25.54 4.12
N HIS A 771 27.95 25.01 4.24
CA HIS A 771 27.19 24.52 3.09
C HIS A 771 27.00 25.61 2.04
N VAL A 772 26.52 26.78 2.46
CA VAL A 772 26.27 27.93 1.57
C VAL A 772 27.55 28.36 0.86
N ALA A 773 28.68 28.45 1.59
CA ALA A 773 29.96 28.87 1.05
C ALA A 773 30.61 27.85 0.11
N ALA A 774 30.36 26.55 0.32
CA ALA A 774 30.97 25.46 -0.43
C ALA A 774 30.11 24.91 -1.57
N TYR A 775 28.91 25.45 -1.80
CA TYR A 775 28.03 24.94 -2.86
C TYR A 775 28.69 25.04 -4.24
N SER A 776 28.68 23.91 -4.95
CA SER A 776 28.90 23.83 -6.40
C SER A 776 27.74 23.08 -7.05
N ASP A 777 27.46 23.40 -8.32
CA ASP A 777 26.46 22.68 -9.10
C ASP A 777 27.01 21.33 -9.57
N GLU A 778 26.38 20.24 -9.15
CA GLU A 778 26.84 18.87 -9.45
C GLU A 778 26.93 18.59 -10.96
N TRP A 779 26.06 19.18 -11.78
CA TRP A 779 26.11 19.00 -13.22
C TRP A 779 27.25 19.79 -13.86
N ARG A 780 27.50 21.03 -13.44
CA ARG A 780 28.72 21.76 -13.83
C ARG A 780 29.98 20.97 -13.46
N ASP A 781 30.05 20.46 -12.23
CA ASP A 781 31.19 19.64 -11.76
C ASP A 781 31.39 18.34 -12.56
N VAL A 782 30.31 17.75 -13.09
CA VAL A 782 30.36 16.60 -14.01
C VAL A 782 30.86 17.01 -15.39
N LEU A 783 30.39 18.15 -15.91
CA LEU A 783 30.75 18.63 -17.24
C LEU A 783 32.22 19.04 -17.34
N ASP A 784 32.81 19.50 -16.24
CA ASP A 784 34.19 19.95 -16.14
C ASP A 784 35.18 18.81 -15.81
N ASP A 785 34.69 17.60 -15.51
CA ASP A 785 35.50 16.42 -15.15
C ASP A 785 35.31 15.26 -16.14
N PRO A 786 36.31 14.95 -16.99
CA PRO A 786 36.24 13.86 -17.96
C PRO A 786 35.96 12.46 -17.36
N GLU A 787 36.41 12.18 -16.13
CA GLU A 787 36.18 10.87 -15.49
C GLU A 787 34.74 10.74 -15.00
N ARG A 788 34.14 11.82 -14.50
CA ARG A 788 32.72 11.82 -14.15
C ARG A 788 31.84 11.73 -15.39
N LEU A 789 32.22 12.40 -16.48
CA LEU A 789 31.49 12.41 -17.74
C LEU A 789 31.33 11.00 -18.36
N ARG A 790 32.35 10.14 -18.23
CA ARG A 790 32.34 8.76 -18.77
C ARG A 790 31.22 7.87 -18.23
N ARG A 791 30.63 8.24 -17.09
CA ARG A 791 29.53 7.49 -16.45
C ARG A 791 28.21 7.59 -17.22
N PHE A 792 28.07 8.57 -18.10
CA PHE A 792 26.82 8.88 -18.80
C PHE A 792 26.81 8.27 -20.21
N THR A 793 26.91 6.95 -20.28
CA THR A 793 26.87 6.17 -21.54
C THR A 793 25.85 5.05 -21.44
N SER A 794 25.18 4.70 -22.54
CA SER A 794 24.13 3.66 -22.55
C SER A 794 24.70 2.25 -22.32
N PHE A 795 25.84 1.94 -22.94
CA PHE A 795 26.55 0.68 -22.76
C PHE A 795 28.04 0.94 -22.66
N VAL A 796 28.69 0.39 -21.62
CA VAL A 796 30.14 0.52 -21.41
C VAL A 796 30.95 0.03 -22.61
N ASN A 797 30.47 -1.02 -23.28
CA ASN A 797 31.13 -1.64 -24.43
C ASN A 797 30.68 -1.07 -25.79
N ALA A 798 29.67 -0.19 -25.80
CA ALA A 798 29.10 0.39 -27.01
C ALA A 798 28.50 1.79 -26.69
N PRO A 799 29.35 2.77 -26.32
CA PRO A 799 28.89 4.05 -25.78
C PRO A 799 28.06 4.88 -26.77
N ASP A 800 28.24 4.66 -28.08
CA ASP A 800 27.52 5.36 -29.15
C ASP A 800 26.22 4.66 -29.58
N VAL A 801 25.87 3.52 -28.98
CA VAL A 801 24.66 2.77 -29.33
C VAL A 801 23.53 3.16 -28.37
N PRO A 802 22.44 3.79 -28.85
CA PRO A 802 21.28 4.08 -28.04
C PRO A 802 20.62 2.78 -27.55
N ASP A 803 20.05 2.80 -26.34
CA ASP A 803 19.25 1.68 -25.85
C ASP A 803 18.00 1.49 -26.76
N PRO A 804 17.92 0.38 -27.51
CA PRO A 804 16.83 0.15 -28.45
C PRO A 804 15.49 -0.15 -27.75
N SER A 805 15.49 -0.38 -26.43
CA SER A 805 14.27 -0.59 -25.65
C SER A 805 13.53 0.70 -25.31
N ILE A 806 14.21 1.85 -25.34
CA ILE A 806 13.60 3.17 -25.09
C ILE A 806 12.99 3.68 -26.39
N THR A 807 11.66 3.67 -26.45
CA THR A 807 10.89 4.09 -27.63
C THR A 807 9.81 5.08 -27.22
N PHE A 808 9.46 6.03 -28.10
CA PHE A 808 8.46 7.06 -27.84
C PHE A 808 7.39 7.11 -28.93
N ALA A 809 6.15 7.41 -28.54
CA ALA A 809 5.03 7.76 -29.41
C ALA A 809 4.62 9.22 -29.16
N ILE A 810 3.88 9.85 -30.07
CA ILE A 810 3.36 11.21 -29.86
C ILE A 810 1.95 11.14 -29.27
N GLU A 811 1.72 11.87 -28.17
CA GLU A 811 0.41 12.11 -27.55
C GLU A 811 0.27 13.57 -27.17
N ARG A 812 -0.87 14.18 -27.50
CA ARG A 812 -1.14 15.61 -27.22
C ARG A 812 -0.01 16.53 -27.71
N GLY A 813 0.58 16.19 -28.86
CA GLY A 813 1.68 16.94 -29.46
C GLY A 813 3.04 16.79 -28.75
N GLN A 814 3.19 15.87 -27.80
CA GLN A 814 4.44 15.65 -27.07
C GLN A 814 4.87 14.17 -27.11
N PRO A 815 6.17 13.86 -27.00
CA PRO A 815 6.65 12.48 -26.92
C PRO A 815 6.24 11.84 -25.58
N VAL A 816 5.83 10.57 -25.62
CA VAL A 816 5.52 9.75 -24.45
C VAL A 816 6.04 8.34 -24.67
N PRO A 817 6.43 7.58 -23.62
CA PRO A 817 6.98 6.23 -23.81
C PRO A 817 6.05 5.30 -24.59
N ALA A 818 6.57 4.65 -25.64
CA ALA A 818 5.87 3.65 -26.45
C ALA A 818 5.81 2.29 -25.73
N GLY A 819 4.83 1.46 -26.07
CA GLY A 819 4.55 0.23 -25.31
C GLY A 819 3.65 0.44 -24.09
N ARG A 820 3.05 1.62 -23.94
CA ARG A 820 1.79 1.74 -23.22
C ARG A 820 0.81 0.75 -23.86
N ALA A 821 0.33 -0.23 -23.10
CA ALA A 821 -1.08 -0.58 -23.24
C ALA A 821 -1.84 0.73 -22.98
N ARG A 822 -2.15 1.45 -24.06
CA ARG A 822 -2.95 2.66 -23.99
C ARG A 822 -4.35 2.23 -23.49
N PRO A 823 -5.01 3.01 -22.63
CA PRO A 823 -6.47 3.12 -22.72
C PRO A 823 -6.76 3.57 -24.15
N VAL A 824 -7.43 2.72 -24.93
CA VAL A 824 -7.74 2.99 -26.33
C VAL A 824 -8.60 4.25 -26.40
N THR A 825 -8.02 5.34 -26.92
CA THR A 825 -8.80 6.43 -27.49
C THR A 825 -9.23 5.99 -28.89
N ALA A 826 -10.54 5.87 -29.10
CA ALA A 826 -11.13 5.49 -30.37
C ALA A 826 -10.69 6.43 -31.52
N SER A 827 -10.01 5.86 -32.51
CA SER A 827 -9.89 6.41 -33.86
C SER A 827 -9.51 5.26 -34.79
N ALA A 828 -10.28 5.10 -35.85
CA ALA A 828 -10.32 3.97 -36.78
C ALA A 828 -8.96 3.57 -37.39
N ALA A 829 -8.81 2.26 -37.62
CA ALA A 829 -7.74 1.63 -38.41
C ALA A 829 -7.96 1.87 -39.94
N PRO A 830 -7.00 1.48 -40.82
CA PRO A 830 -6.92 0.06 -41.19
C PRO A 830 -5.51 -0.55 -41.37
N ASP A 831 -5.51 -1.87 -41.16
CA ASP A 831 -4.75 -2.98 -41.75
C ASP A 831 -3.22 -3.12 -41.63
N GLY A 832 -2.83 -4.28 -41.07
CA GLY A 832 -1.49 -4.87 -41.19
C GLY A 832 -1.17 -5.88 -40.07
N GLU A 833 -1.27 -7.18 -40.37
CA GLU A 833 -0.82 -8.28 -39.51
C GLU A 833 0.68 -8.17 -39.14
N ALA A 834 1.04 -8.42 -37.88
CA ALA A 834 2.42 -8.69 -37.48
C ALA A 834 2.51 -9.75 -36.35
N PRO A 835 3.52 -10.64 -36.37
CA PRO A 835 3.50 -11.90 -35.61
C PRO A 835 4.07 -11.77 -34.19
N ALA A 836 3.63 -12.69 -33.33
CA ALA A 836 3.99 -12.80 -31.92
C ALA A 836 5.51 -13.00 -31.70
N ARG A 837 6.12 -12.17 -30.85
CA ARG A 837 7.49 -12.37 -30.33
C ARG A 837 7.45 -12.77 -28.85
N ARG A 838 7.99 -13.95 -28.53
CA ARG A 838 8.30 -14.42 -27.17
C ARG A 838 9.36 -13.51 -26.54
N ARG A 839 9.14 -13.05 -25.30
CA ARG A 839 10.15 -12.37 -24.48
C ARG A 839 11.10 -13.40 -23.90
N GLN A 840 12.40 -13.29 -24.17
CA GLN A 840 13.46 -13.94 -23.40
C GLN A 840 13.83 -13.06 -22.19
N PRO A 841 14.19 -13.66 -21.04
CA PRO A 841 14.61 -12.90 -19.87
C PRO A 841 16.01 -12.27 -20.10
N VAL A 842 16.14 -11.00 -19.74
CA VAL A 842 17.40 -10.25 -19.77
C VAL A 842 18.21 -10.60 -18.52
N THR A 843 19.32 -11.30 -18.70
CA THR A 843 20.33 -11.52 -17.65
C THR A 843 21.25 -10.30 -17.61
N LEU A 844 21.23 -9.54 -16.52
CA LEU A 844 22.21 -8.49 -16.27
C LEU A 844 23.56 -9.16 -15.97
N GLY A 845 24.51 -9.02 -16.89
CA GLY A 845 25.85 -9.61 -16.77
C GLY A 845 26.65 -8.97 -15.64
N LEU A 846 26.74 -9.66 -14.50
CA LEU A 846 27.83 -9.49 -13.56
C LEU A 846 29.06 -10.24 -14.11
N PRO A 847 30.28 -9.67 -14.10
CA PRO A 847 31.47 -10.40 -14.52
C PRO A 847 31.77 -11.52 -13.51
N GLU A 848 31.88 -12.76 -14.00
CA GLU A 848 32.42 -13.89 -13.25
C GLU A 848 33.85 -13.59 -12.81
N VAL A 849 34.08 -13.46 -11.50
CA VAL A 849 35.43 -13.52 -10.93
C VAL A 849 35.70 -14.98 -10.54
N ARG A 850 36.71 -15.58 -11.18
CA ARG A 850 37.16 -16.94 -10.90
C ARG A 850 37.64 -17.05 -9.44
N ARG A 851 36.97 -17.96 -8.71
CA ARG A 851 37.26 -18.64 -7.43
C ARG A 851 38.07 -17.89 -6.37
#